data_AF-A0A1H7QCT0-F1
#
_entry.id   AF-A0A1H7QCT0-F1
#
_cell.length_a   1.000
_cell.length_b   1.000
_cell.length_c   1.000
_cell.angle_alpha   90.00
_cell.angle_beta   90.00
_cell.angle_gamma   90.00
#
_symmetry.space_group_name_H-M   'P 1'
#
loop_
_entity.id
_entity.type
_entity.pdbx_description
1 polymer ?
#
loop_
_entity_poly.entity_id
_entity_poly.type
_entity_poly.pdbx_seq_one_letter_code
_entity_poly.pdbx_strand_id
1 'polypeptide(L)'
;MKMKEVLAVLMSFCMVAGSVSYGAPIITQNITAHAESANYFSYDQNSGVMFLRGEVDGEAVRDFCYRSYVKTIVALEGTVLPEDCSELFKDYKYCITIDLSDADTSNVTNMRGMFSGCSGLTTLNVSGFDTSSVTNMATMFSGCSELTELDVSGFDTSNVEYMGAMFSGCKSLTSLDVSGFDTSNVTNMGRMFESCNGLTSIDISGLNTSKVTNMSSMFEKCYELTSINISGLDTSNVKDMSRMFSECKKLSKLDLTGLNTSKVKNMDSMFSNCCALTTLDLSGFNTSNVSYMGRMFYYCTGLSELDVSVFDTSNVIDMTNMFGGCRGLTKLDLSTFDTSNVEYMTRMFYYCSGLKKLDISGFDTGNVTNMDELFYECSKLTSLDVSGFDTSNVESMSFIFANCYGLTSIDVSGFDIRNSTSIAGMFYGCSGLTSIDVSSFDTSNVESMISLFNGCSSLTSIDVSGFDTKKTTNMGWMFGRCSGLTELDVSGFDTSKVTYMHNMFDSCSGLTELDLSNFDTSKVIWTHNMFKGCTGLSKLDLTSFDTSKVTEMYNMFSGCSGLETLDLSSFDTSKVKDMGRMFKDCNNLKNLTLGKNFKRIKEEAELPNEDGWVNANATSVVVSGSGEFADIENKGNNTYIIFTGDPITYPTNIKVEYNDKYRQVRFTWNKVKGADSYGIAVYLAGKWKVQAQNITDTVYTSPKNLTPGKTYQVAIAARVNGKWDTANAIKNAVTCTIVDYNSYVKPDREIRFGSDLYVIADEITMYLGPDTSYGKVTTIPGKTSLQELGVMNNNDNWAFTEYKGKYGWVQVMNEFGERQIQIRSLIVKKPVIYLYPEKETDVHVEVELTEADLSTTYPKYNNGWDVVAKPDGSLVNKADGSHHRYLFWDAVNCRTDFDFSKGFCVAGSDTENFLKEKLSYMGLTEDEMNEFIVYWLPQMEHNKYNLISFQSDKYTDSAKLNITPEPDSMLRVFMTYVPLEEAVDIEPQELSTFERSGFTVVEWGGSEI
;
A
#
# COMPACT_ATOMS: atom_id res chain seq x y z
N MET A 1 51.27 30.03 55.45
CA MET A 1 52.75 29.97 55.47
C MET A 1 53.16 28.60 56.01
N LYS A 2 53.92 27.83 55.20
CA LYS A 2 54.65 26.57 55.52
C LYS A 2 53.80 25.33 55.82
N MET A 3 53.79 24.32 54.95
CA MET A 3 54.82 23.30 54.62
C MET A 3 54.77 22.07 55.54
N LYS A 4 54.50 20.94 54.86
CA LYS A 4 55.09 19.59 55.05
C LYS A 4 54.73 18.82 56.31
N GLU A 5 53.98 17.73 56.10
CA GLU A 5 54.47 16.35 56.00
C GLU A 5 54.65 15.74 57.39
N VAL A 6 53.98 14.61 57.65
CA VAL A 6 54.71 13.41 58.06
C VAL A 6 54.05 12.19 57.42
N LEU A 7 54.88 11.52 56.63
CA LEU A 7 54.76 10.16 56.15
C LEU A 7 55.08 9.16 57.28
N ALA A 8 54.38 8.04 57.25
CA ALA A 8 54.89 6.69 57.46
C ALA A 8 55.10 6.18 58.92
N VAL A 9 54.30 5.16 59.25
CA VAL A 9 54.68 3.72 59.38
C VAL A 9 53.93 3.11 60.55
N LEU A 10 53.02 2.17 60.26
CA LEU A 10 52.98 0.89 60.97
C LEU A 10 52.20 -0.17 60.15
N MET A 11 52.93 -1.25 59.91
CA MET A 11 52.70 -2.50 59.20
C MET A 11 51.38 -3.28 59.45
N SER A 12 50.90 -3.92 58.37
CA SER A 12 50.44 -5.33 58.24
C SER A 12 49.06 -5.74 58.84
N PHE A 13 48.30 -6.70 58.31
CA PHE A 13 48.67 -7.98 57.64
C PHE A 13 47.52 -8.50 56.72
N CYS A 14 47.87 -8.81 55.45
CA CYS A 14 47.37 -9.87 54.51
C CYS A 14 45.86 -10.09 54.22
N MET A 15 45.39 -10.39 52.99
CA MET A 15 46.03 -11.02 51.81
C MET A 15 45.15 -10.83 50.54
N VAL A 16 45.81 -10.60 49.37
CA VAL A 16 45.56 -11.18 48.00
C VAL A 16 44.23 -10.83 47.29
N ALA A 17 44.13 -10.41 46.02
CA ALA A 17 44.99 -10.21 44.83
C ALA A 17 44.29 -9.10 43.99
N GLY A 18 44.97 -8.14 43.33
CA GLY A 18 45.74 -8.30 42.08
C GLY A 18 44.77 -8.37 40.89
N SER A 19 44.70 -7.46 39.91
CA SER A 19 45.81 -6.80 39.19
C SER A 19 45.33 -5.65 38.25
N VAL A 20 46.06 -4.51 38.32
CA VAL A 20 46.68 -3.69 37.22
C VAL A 20 45.76 -3.20 36.07
N SER A 21 45.56 -1.90 35.84
CA SER A 21 46.54 -0.92 35.29
C SER A 21 46.11 0.53 35.56
N TYR A 22 47.05 1.35 36.06
CA TYR A 22 46.92 2.79 36.26
C TYR A 22 47.48 3.53 35.05
N GLY A 23 46.74 4.53 34.55
CA GLY A 23 47.22 5.53 33.63
C GLY A 23 46.44 6.83 33.81
N ALA A 24 46.85 7.66 34.77
CA ALA A 24 46.49 9.07 34.75
C ALA A 24 47.46 9.79 33.80
N PRO A 25 47.00 10.60 32.82
CA PRO A 25 47.90 11.40 32.02
C PRO A 25 48.29 12.68 32.77
N ILE A 26 49.60 12.87 32.90
CA ILE A 26 50.21 14.17 33.13
C ILE A 26 50.21 14.92 31.79
N ILE A 27 49.73 16.17 31.83
CA ILE A 27 49.67 17.10 30.71
C ILE A 27 51.11 17.48 30.30
N THR A 28 51.46 17.18 29.05
CA THR A 28 52.59 17.78 28.33
C THR A 28 52.13 18.15 26.92
N GLN A 29 52.45 19.38 26.53
CA GLN A 29 52.00 20.13 25.35
C GLN A 29 51.94 19.35 24.03
N ASN A 30 50.84 19.53 23.30
CA ASN A 30 50.84 20.03 21.92
C ASN A 30 49.48 20.65 21.61
N ILE A 31 49.46 21.97 21.51
CA ILE A 31 48.36 22.74 20.92
C ILE A 31 48.44 22.48 19.41
N THR A 32 47.37 21.93 18.84
CA THR A 32 47.12 22.01 17.40
C THR A 32 45.65 22.37 17.22
N ALA A 33 45.44 23.58 16.71
CA ALA A 33 44.17 24.29 16.55
C ALA A 33 43.21 23.50 15.62
N HIS A 34 41.88 23.56 15.76
CA HIS A 34 41.05 24.74 15.96
C HIS A 34 39.98 24.55 17.03
N ALA A 35 40.05 25.35 18.09
CA ALA A 35 38.87 25.92 18.72
C ALA A 35 39.16 27.42 18.78
N GLU A 36 38.42 28.22 18.02
CA GLU A 36 38.28 29.62 18.38
C GLU A 36 37.79 29.63 19.83
N SER A 37 38.61 30.17 20.73
CA SER A 37 38.27 30.35 22.12
C SER A 37 37.20 31.43 22.21
N ALA A 38 35.96 31.03 21.93
CA ALA A 38 34.83 31.67 22.54
C ALA A 38 35.07 31.67 24.05
N ASN A 39 35.00 32.84 24.68
CA ASN A 39 35.19 32.99 26.13
C ASN A 39 34.12 32.25 26.96
N TYR A 40 33.14 31.62 26.30
CA TYR A 40 31.87 31.20 26.87
C TYR A 40 31.58 29.69 26.89
N PHE A 41 32.18 28.87 25.99
CA PHE A 41 32.14 27.40 26.11
C PHE A 41 33.36 26.71 25.44
N SER A 42 33.58 25.43 25.73
CA SER A 42 34.47 24.54 24.96
C SER A 42 33.85 23.15 24.80
N TYR A 43 34.13 22.47 23.69
CA TYR A 43 33.67 21.12 23.42
C TYR A 43 34.84 20.16 23.17
N ASP A 44 34.88 19.04 23.88
CA ASP A 44 35.81 17.94 23.61
C ASP A 44 35.14 16.86 22.76
N GLN A 45 35.54 16.77 21.49
CA GLN A 45 35.02 15.79 20.54
C GLN A 45 35.29 14.34 20.95
N ASN A 46 36.35 14.06 21.72
CA ASN A 46 36.70 12.68 22.09
C ASN A 46 35.79 12.13 23.19
N SER A 47 35.53 12.95 24.22
CA SER A 47 34.65 12.58 25.32
C SER A 47 33.18 12.90 25.06
N GLY A 48 32.90 13.85 24.15
CA GLY A 48 31.57 14.39 23.91
C GLY A 48 31.12 15.38 24.98
N VAL A 49 32.03 15.95 25.77
CA VAL A 49 31.71 16.86 26.88
C VAL A 49 31.80 18.32 26.43
N MET A 50 30.76 19.10 26.71
CA MET A 50 30.73 20.55 26.55
C MET A 50 30.84 21.22 27.92
N PHE A 51 31.82 22.12 28.09
CA PHE A 51 32.01 22.93 29.29
C PHE A 51 31.59 24.36 29.04
N LEU A 52 30.68 24.89 29.84
CA LEU A 52 30.28 26.31 29.87
C LEU A 52 31.13 27.07 30.89
N ARG A 53 31.41 28.35 30.65
CA ARG A 53 32.19 29.22 31.55
C ARG A 53 31.95 30.70 31.23
N GLY A 54 32.12 31.59 32.22
CA GLY A 54 31.94 33.03 31.99
C GLY A 54 30.53 33.39 31.51
N GLU A 55 30.40 34.55 30.86
CA GLU A 55 29.12 35.01 30.29
C GLU A 55 28.78 34.22 29.01
N VAL A 56 27.78 33.33 29.08
CA VAL A 56 27.43 32.42 27.99
C VAL A 56 26.72 33.16 26.85
N ASP A 57 27.25 33.02 25.63
CA ASP A 57 26.56 33.45 24.41
C ASP A 57 25.52 32.40 24.01
N GLY A 58 24.24 32.74 24.19
CA GLY A 58 23.14 31.83 23.91
C GLY A 58 22.96 31.50 22.43
N GLU A 59 23.31 32.40 21.50
CA GLU A 59 23.20 32.14 20.06
C GLU A 59 24.23 31.08 19.65
N ALA A 60 25.46 31.22 20.15
CA ALA A 60 26.53 30.28 19.87
C ALA A 60 26.26 28.86 20.38
N VAL A 61 25.55 28.70 21.51
CA VAL A 61 25.16 27.38 22.04
C VAL A 61 24.01 26.78 21.22
N ARG A 62 23.03 27.58 20.79
CA ARG A 62 21.91 27.12 19.93
C ARG A 62 22.40 26.65 18.56
N ASP A 63 23.31 27.41 17.96
CA ASP A 63 23.83 27.18 16.61
C ASP A 63 25.01 26.19 16.58
N PHE A 64 25.33 25.58 17.72
CA PHE A 64 26.45 24.65 17.81
C PHE A 64 26.26 23.44 16.88
N CYS A 65 27.06 23.40 15.80
CA CYS A 65 26.92 22.45 14.70
C CYS A 65 27.19 20.98 15.10
N TYR A 66 27.88 20.74 16.22
CA TYR A 66 28.15 19.40 16.74
C TYR A 66 27.20 18.96 17.87
N ARG A 67 26.05 19.64 18.08
CA ARG A 67 25.10 19.28 19.16
C ARG A 67 24.66 17.81 19.15
N SER A 68 24.61 17.16 17.98
CA SER A 68 24.29 15.73 17.84
C SER A 68 25.37 14.78 18.40
N TYR A 69 26.56 15.29 18.72
CA TYR A 69 27.66 14.50 19.29
C TYR A 69 27.88 14.79 20.77
N VAL A 70 27.23 15.82 21.32
CA VAL A 70 27.34 16.19 22.73
C VAL A 70 26.63 15.16 23.58
N LYS A 71 27.39 14.54 24.51
CA LYS A 71 26.91 13.54 25.48
C LYS A 71 26.70 14.14 26.86
N THR A 72 27.48 15.14 27.23
CA THR A 72 27.44 15.76 28.55
C THR A 72 27.64 17.27 28.45
N ILE A 73 26.90 18.04 29.24
CA ILE A 73 27.09 19.49 29.40
C ILE A 73 27.36 19.78 30.88
N VAL A 74 28.39 20.58 31.16
CA VAL A 74 28.79 20.97 32.52
C VAL A 74 29.03 22.47 32.58
N ALA A 75 28.39 23.18 33.51
CA ALA A 75 28.77 24.55 33.86
C ALA A 75 29.95 24.55 34.84
N LEU A 76 30.98 25.34 34.55
CA LEU A 76 32.10 25.55 35.48
C LEU A 76 31.79 26.71 36.44
N GLU A 77 32.46 26.75 37.59
CA GLU A 77 32.37 27.86 38.55
C GLU A 77 32.54 29.22 37.85
N GLY A 78 31.59 30.14 38.07
CA GLY A 78 31.56 31.47 37.45
C GLY A 78 30.91 31.52 36.06
N THR A 79 30.21 30.48 35.64
CA THR A 79 29.33 30.51 34.46
C THR A 79 28.12 31.41 34.74
N VAL A 80 27.77 32.29 33.82
CA VAL A 80 26.58 33.15 33.88
C VAL A 80 25.75 32.90 32.62
N LEU A 81 24.50 32.48 32.77
CA LEU A 81 23.61 32.24 31.62
C LEU A 81 22.98 33.54 31.10
N PRO A 82 22.68 33.64 29.79
CA PRO A 82 22.09 34.84 29.21
C PRO A 82 20.65 35.07 29.71
N GLU A 83 20.20 36.33 29.73
CA GLU A 83 18.84 36.71 30.13
C GLU A 83 17.75 35.89 29.40
N ASP A 84 17.96 35.63 28.11
CA ASP A 84 17.11 34.76 27.30
C ASP A 84 17.77 33.39 27.05
N CYS A 85 17.36 32.41 27.86
CA CYS A 85 17.74 31.00 27.74
C CYS A 85 16.75 30.18 26.90
N SER A 86 15.85 30.82 26.15
CA SER A 86 14.89 30.07 25.34
C SER A 86 15.59 29.14 24.35
N GLU A 87 15.19 27.88 24.30
CA GLU A 87 15.73 26.87 23.38
C GLU A 87 17.25 26.64 23.48
N LEU A 88 17.91 27.07 24.57
CA LEU A 88 19.37 27.08 24.68
C LEU A 88 20.03 25.73 24.38
N PHE A 89 19.45 24.63 24.90
CA PHE A 89 19.91 23.25 24.65
C PHE A 89 18.90 22.45 23.84
N LYS A 90 18.03 23.10 23.08
CA LYS A 90 17.00 22.39 22.32
C LYS A 90 17.60 21.41 21.33
N ASP A 91 17.00 20.23 21.24
CA ASP A 91 17.38 19.14 20.32
C ASP A 91 18.83 18.64 20.47
N TYR A 92 19.42 18.76 21.67
CA TYR A 92 20.63 18.02 22.04
C TYR A 92 20.29 16.53 22.28
N LYS A 93 19.79 15.86 21.22
CA LYS A 93 19.08 14.57 21.26
C LYS A 93 19.87 13.42 21.87
N TYR A 94 21.20 13.47 21.79
CA TYR A 94 22.12 12.45 22.28
C TYR A 94 22.81 12.84 23.61
N CYS A 95 22.47 13.99 24.18
CA CYS A 95 22.98 14.41 25.47
C CYS A 95 22.34 13.55 26.56
N ILE A 96 23.17 12.90 27.37
CA ILE A 96 22.80 11.96 28.43
C ILE A 96 22.70 12.67 29.77
N THR A 97 23.62 13.61 30.03
CA THR A 97 23.73 14.29 31.33
C THR A 97 23.94 15.80 31.15
N ILE A 98 23.18 16.61 31.87
CA ILE A 98 23.41 18.06 31.96
C ILE A 98 23.53 18.44 33.43
N ASP A 99 24.65 19.08 33.79
CA ASP A 99 24.90 19.61 35.13
C ASP A 99 25.16 21.11 35.06
N LEU A 100 24.20 21.90 35.57
CA LEU A 100 24.25 23.36 35.56
C LEU A 100 24.24 23.94 36.98
N SER A 101 24.60 23.16 38.00
CA SER A 101 24.53 23.62 39.39
C SER A 101 25.42 24.82 39.70
N ASP A 102 26.51 25.01 38.95
CA ASP A 102 27.46 26.11 39.12
C ASP A 102 27.16 27.32 38.22
N ALA A 103 26.05 27.31 37.49
CA ALA A 103 25.63 28.43 36.62
C ALA A 103 24.82 29.47 37.39
N ASP A 104 25.18 30.74 37.27
CA ASP A 104 24.38 31.88 37.72
C ASP A 104 23.22 32.11 36.74
N THR A 105 21.99 31.93 37.23
CA THR A 105 20.76 32.17 36.48
C THR A 105 19.94 33.35 37.02
N SER A 106 20.46 34.16 37.95
CA SER A 106 19.67 35.18 38.65
C SER A 106 19.09 36.26 37.73
N ASN A 107 19.71 36.45 36.55
CA ASN A 107 19.30 37.40 35.52
C ASN A 107 18.43 36.78 34.41
N VAL A 108 18.16 35.47 34.45
CA VAL A 108 17.37 34.80 33.41
C VAL A 108 15.90 35.13 33.56
N THR A 109 15.26 35.62 32.49
CA THR A 109 13.83 35.96 32.47
C THR A 109 13.01 35.03 31.58
N ASN A 110 13.65 34.30 30.66
CA ASN A 110 12.99 33.38 29.72
C ASN A 110 13.73 32.03 29.62
N MET A 111 13.06 30.94 29.99
CA MET A 111 13.56 29.56 29.90
C MET A 111 12.72 28.69 28.96
N ARG A 112 11.94 29.30 28.06
CA ARG A 112 11.07 28.58 27.13
C ARG A 112 11.85 27.53 26.34
N GLY A 113 11.51 26.26 26.50
CA GLY A 113 12.09 25.18 25.69
C GLY A 113 13.58 24.94 25.92
N MET A 114 14.15 25.40 27.04
CA MET A 114 15.59 25.34 27.31
C MET A 114 16.20 23.95 27.11
N PHE A 115 15.49 22.87 27.46
CA PHE A 115 15.90 21.47 27.28
C PHE A 115 15.00 20.69 26.31
N SER A 116 14.18 21.40 25.52
CA SER A 116 13.18 20.75 24.67
C SER A 116 13.85 19.82 23.65
N GLY A 117 13.37 18.58 23.50
CA GLY A 117 13.89 17.63 22.52
C GLY A 117 15.22 16.99 22.89
N CYS A 118 15.73 17.18 24.11
CA CYS A 118 16.86 16.42 24.65
C CYS A 118 16.44 14.97 24.95
N SER A 119 16.12 14.20 23.91
CA SER A 119 15.47 12.90 24.02
C SER A 119 16.30 11.85 24.76
N GLY A 120 17.63 11.91 24.68
CA GLY A 120 18.54 10.99 25.36
C GLY A 120 18.90 11.39 26.80
N LEU A 121 18.35 12.49 27.32
CA LEU A 121 18.72 13.04 28.62
C LEU A 121 18.16 12.15 29.74
N THR A 122 19.04 11.47 30.48
CA THR A 122 18.67 10.62 31.61
C THR A 122 18.80 11.31 32.95
N THR A 123 19.72 12.29 33.05
CA THR A 123 20.03 13.00 34.30
C THR A 123 20.18 14.49 34.02
N LEU A 124 19.46 15.31 34.78
CA LEU A 124 19.47 16.76 34.69
C LEU A 124 19.51 17.37 36.08
N ASN A 125 20.57 18.12 36.39
CA ASN A 125 20.71 18.83 37.66
C ASN A 125 20.42 20.33 37.48
N VAL A 126 19.29 20.78 38.01
CA VAL A 126 18.83 22.18 38.01
C VAL A 126 18.73 22.79 39.42
N SER A 127 19.31 22.13 40.42
CA SER A 127 19.19 22.54 41.83
C SER A 127 19.82 23.90 42.16
N GLY A 128 20.75 24.38 41.32
CA GLY A 128 21.41 25.68 41.47
C GLY A 128 20.65 26.86 40.85
N PHE A 129 19.49 26.64 40.21
CA PHE A 129 18.78 27.69 39.50
C PHE A 129 18.11 28.68 40.46
N ASP A 130 18.42 29.97 40.29
CA ASP A 130 17.54 31.06 40.72
C ASP A 130 16.55 31.36 39.59
N THR A 131 15.28 31.01 39.80
CA THR A 131 14.20 31.24 38.83
C THR A 131 13.28 32.41 39.21
N SER A 132 13.63 33.19 40.24
CA SER A 132 12.76 34.24 40.79
C SER A 132 12.42 35.34 39.78
N SER A 133 13.26 35.55 38.75
CA SER A 133 13.03 36.52 37.67
C SER A 133 12.36 35.93 36.42
N VAL A 134 12.13 34.61 36.36
CA VAL A 134 11.66 33.91 35.15
C VAL A 134 10.15 34.10 34.96
N THR A 135 9.76 34.49 33.74
CA THR A 135 8.35 34.71 33.36
C THR A 135 7.81 33.66 32.38
N ASN A 136 8.70 32.92 31.69
CA ASN A 136 8.32 31.94 30.67
C ASN A 136 9.09 30.63 30.81
N MET A 137 8.39 29.55 31.12
CA MET A 137 8.91 28.17 31.23
C MET A 137 8.19 27.20 30.29
N ALA A 138 7.46 27.72 29.29
CA ALA A 138 6.72 26.88 28.36
C ALA A 138 7.66 25.89 27.66
N THR A 139 7.24 24.63 27.51
CA THR A 139 8.02 23.54 26.86
C THR A 139 9.40 23.26 27.45
N MET A 140 9.77 23.78 28.63
CA MET A 140 11.15 23.74 29.15
C MET A 140 11.80 22.35 29.10
N PHE A 141 11.07 21.29 29.46
CA PHE A 141 11.52 19.89 29.46
C PHE A 141 10.81 19.04 28.40
N SER A 142 10.14 19.68 27.44
CA SER A 142 9.30 18.98 26.46
C SER A 142 10.13 18.00 25.62
N GLY A 143 9.78 16.73 25.61
CA GLY A 143 10.45 15.70 24.81
C GLY A 143 11.75 15.15 25.41
N CYS A 144 12.05 15.45 26.69
CA CYS A 144 13.09 14.75 27.46
C CYS A 144 12.64 13.32 27.79
N SER A 145 12.57 12.45 26.77
CA SER A 145 11.86 11.17 26.85
C SER A 145 12.51 10.13 27.75
N GLU A 146 13.83 10.16 27.93
CA GLU A 146 14.58 9.22 28.76
C GLU A 146 14.79 9.72 30.20
N LEU A 147 14.24 10.89 30.55
CA LEU A 147 14.36 11.45 31.89
C LEU A 147 13.51 10.63 32.88
N THR A 148 14.16 10.06 33.90
CA THR A 148 13.51 9.15 34.86
C THR A 148 13.15 9.83 36.18
N GLU A 149 13.91 10.86 36.55
CA GLU A 149 13.71 11.71 37.72
C GLU A 149 14.03 13.16 37.37
N LEU A 150 13.35 14.10 38.03
CA LEU A 150 13.60 15.53 37.90
C LEU A 150 13.19 16.23 39.18
N ASP A 151 14.14 16.92 39.81
CA ASP A 151 13.88 17.76 41.00
C ASP A 151 13.67 19.22 40.57
N VAL A 152 12.44 19.71 40.75
CA VAL A 152 12.04 21.10 40.51
C VAL A 152 11.62 21.82 41.80
N SER A 153 11.90 21.24 42.96
CA SER A 153 11.44 21.77 44.26
C SER A 153 12.03 23.13 44.63
N GLY A 154 13.18 23.49 44.04
CA GLY A 154 13.85 24.77 44.24
C GLY A 154 13.32 25.93 43.38
N PHE A 155 12.39 25.68 42.44
CA PHE A 155 11.93 26.72 41.52
C PHE A 155 10.98 27.69 42.21
N ASP A 156 11.33 28.99 42.21
CA ASP A 156 10.38 30.08 42.40
C ASP A 156 9.64 30.34 41.07
N THR A 157 8.34 30.06 41.06
CA THR A 157 7.48 30.19 39.88
C THR A 157 6.49 31.35 39.99
N SER A 158 6.60 32.18 41.04
CA SER A 158 5.63 33.25 41.35
C SER A 158 5.48 34.31 40.24
N ASN A 159 6.51 34.50 39.42
CA ASN A 159 6.49 35.42 38.27
C ASN A 159 6.20 34.73 36.92
N VAL A 160 6.00 33.41 36.89
CA VAL A 160 5.79 32.66 35.64
C VAL A 160 4.38 32.86 35.09
N GLU A 161 4.28 33.35 33.87
CA GLU A 161 3.02 33.57 33.13
C GLU A 161 2.73 32.46 32.12
N TYR A 162 3.77 31.87 31.53
CA TYR A 162 3.68 30.86 30.47
C TYR A 162 4.32 29.53 30.89
N MET A 163 3.50 28.47 31.05
CA MET A 163 3.93 27.15 31.53
C MET A 163 3.38 25.97 30.70
N GLY A 164 2.71 26.27 29.57
CA GLY A 164 2.13 25.25 28.70
C GLY A 164 3.17 24.24 28.20
N ALA A 165 2.78 22.97 28.15
CA ALA A 165 3.61 21.85 27.69
C ALA A 165 4.97 21.66 28.39
N MET A 166 5.17 22.21 29.60
CA MET A 166 6.47 22.21 30.29
C MET A 166 7.11 20.81 30.40
N PHE A 167 6.32 19.76 30.65
CA PHE A 167 6.79 18.37 30.78
C PHE A 167 6.25 17.46 29.67
N SER A 168 5.73 18.01 28.57
CA SER A 168 5.14 17.21 27.49
C SER A 168 6.16 16.22 26.92
N GLY A 169 5.83 14.94 26.80
CA GLY A 169 6.71 13.93 26.22
C GLY A 169 7.86 13.45 27.10
N CYS A 170 7.86 13.77 28.40
CA CYS A 170 8.74 13.16 29.40
C CYS A 170 8.31 11.71 29.71
N LYS A 171 8.45 10.84 28.71
CA LYS A 171 7.83 9.49 28.68
C LYS A 171 8.29 8.58 29.83
N SER A 172 9.52 8.74 30.32
CA SER A 172 10.11 7.87 31.35
C SER A 172 9.93 8.37 32.77
N LEU A 173 9.38 9.58 32.98
CA LEU A 173 9.07 10.07 34.31
C LEU A 173 7.95 9.24 34.92
N THR A 174 8.21 8.67 36.11
CA THR A 174 7.23 7.84 36.83
C THR A 174 6.48 8.60 37.92
N SER A 175 7.09 9.68 38.42
CA SER A 175 6.56 10.64 39.39
C SER A 175 7.22 12.00 39.17
N LEU A 176 6.53 13.07 39.58
CA LEU A 176 7.05 14.44 39.58
C LEU A 176 6.37 15.22 40.70
N ASP A 177 7.16 15.96 41.49
CA ASP A 177 6.64 16.85 42.54
C ASP A 177 6.53 18.28 42.00
N VAL A 178 5.30 18.79 41.92
CA VAL A 178 4.98 20.17 41.50
C VAL A 178 4.28 20.96 42.61
N SER A 179 4.31 20.46 43.85
CA SER A 179 3.57 21.06 44.98
C SER A 179 4.08 22.45 45.38
N GLY A 180 5.34 22.76 45.08
CA GLY A 180 5.95 24.07 45.34
C GLY A 180 5.62 25.16 44.31
N PHE A 181 4.90 24.85 43.22
CA PHE A 181 4.67 25.82 42.16
C PHE A 181 3.58 26.86 42.54
N ASP A 182 3.91 28.15 42.41
CA ASP A 182 2.93 29.24 42.42
C ASP A 182 2.47 29.52 41.00
N THR A 183 1.32 28.97 40.63
CA THR A 183 0.74 29.15 39.29
C THR A 183 -0.29 30.28 39.23
N SER A 184 -0.33 31.18 40.21
CA SER A 184 -1.36 32.23 40.33
C SER A 184 -1.36 33.26 39.18
N ASN A 185 -0.32 33.29 38.35
CA ASN A 185 -0.22 34.12 37.15
C ASN A 185 -0.38 33.35 35.83
N VAL A 186 -0.44 32.01 35.87
CA VAL A 186 -0.52 31.17 34.67
C VAL A 186 -1.94 31.20 34.08
N THR A 187 -2.03 31.41 32.77
CA THR A 187 -3.32 31.43 32.03
C THR A 187 -3.52 30.24 31.10
N ASN A 188 -2.47 29.49 30.78
CA ASN A 188 -2.49 28.35 29.87
C ASN A 188 -1.68 27.17 30.46
N MET A 189 -2.37 26.07 30.75
CA MET A 189 -1.79 24.80 31.22
C MET A 189 -2.02 23.65 30.22
N GLY A 190 -2.33 24.00 28.96
CA GLY A 190 -2.50 23.02 27.91
C GLY A 190 -1.24 22.17 27.73
N ARG A 191 -1.43 20.86 27.52
CA ARG A 191 -0.40 19.85 27.29
C ARG A 191 0.65 19.69 28.39
N MET A 192 0.44 20.25 29.60
CA MET A 192 1.47 20.33 30.64
C MET A 192 2.17 19.00 30.93
N PHE A 193 1.41 17.89 30.95
CA PHE A 193 1.89 16.52 31.14
C PHE A 193 1.51 15.59 29.97
N GLU A 194 1.24 16.14 28.78
CA GLU A 194 0.89 15.33 27.59
C GLU A 194 2.00 14.29 27.31
N SER A 195 1.65 13.06 27.00
CA SER A 195 2.58 11.96 26.67
C SER A 195 3.64 11.68 27.74
N CYS A 196 3.37 11.98 29.01
CA CYS A 196 4.12 11.48 30.16
C CYS A 196 3.74 10.01 30.43
N ASN A 197 4.08 9.13 29.48
CA ASN A 197 3.57 7.76 29.41
C ASN A 197 3.77 6.97 30.71
N GLY A 198 4.93 7.11 31.37
CA GLY A 198 5.31 6.38 32.57
C GLY A 198 4.70 6.93 33.87
N LEU A 199 4.04 8.08 33.84
CA LEU A 199 3.52 8.75 35.03
C LEU A 199 2.38 7.91 35.63
N THR A 200 2.59 7.42 36.85
CA THR A 200 1.62 6.54 37.53
C THR A 200 0.61 7.31 38.39
N SER A 201 1.05 8.46 38.92
CA SER A 201 0.27 9.41 39.71
C SER A 201 0.97 10.77 39.73
N ILE A 202 0.22 11.84 39.94
CA ILE A 202 0.76 13.20 40.16
C ILE A 202 -0.15 13.96 41.11
N ASP A 203 0.45 14.70 42.05
CA ASP A 203 -0.27 15.60 42.94
C ASP A 203 -0.25 17.02 42.34
N ILE A 204 -1.43 17.50 41.99
CA ILE A 204 -1.66 18.84 41.41
C ILE A 204 -2.58 19.69 42.31
N SER A 205 -2.86 19.23 43.54
CA SER A 205 -3.84 19.86 44.42
C SER A 205 -3.39 21.25 44.93
N GLY A 206 -2.09 21.52 44.92
CA GLY A 206 -1.51 22.82 45.30
C GLY A 206 -1.55 23.89 44.21
N LEU A 207 -1.87 23.55 42.96
CA LEU A 207 -1.82 24.49 41.84
C LEU A 207 -2.98 25.49 41.90
N ASN A 208 -2.68 26.78 41.87
CA ASN A 208 -3.69 27.84 41.72
C ASN A 208 -4.06 28.00 40.25
N THR A 209 -5.23 27.50 39.85
CA THR A 209 -5.71 27.56 38.46
C THR A 209 -6.77 28.64 38.20
N SER A 210 -7.00 29.55 39.14
CA SER A 210 -8.10 30.54 39.07
C SER A 210 -8.06 31.46 37.83
N LYS A 211 -6.88 31.66 37.22
CA LYS A 211 -6.72 32.43 35.97
C LYS A 211 -6.60 31.57 34.71
N VAL A 212 -6.56 30.25 34.83
CA VAL A 212 -6.33 29.34 33.72
C VAL A 212 -7.56 29.31 32.81
N THR A 213 -7.32 29.48 31.51
CA THR A 213 -8.36 29.49 30.47
C THR A 213 -8.26 28.29 29.51
N ASN A 214 -7.12 27.59 29.50
CA ASN A 214 -6.87 26.43 28.63
C ASN A 214 -6.21 25.30 29.44
N MET A 215 -6.85 24.13 29.45
CA MET A 215 -6.37 22.87 30.04
C MET A 215 -6.39 21.71 29.02
N SER A 216 -6.38 22.02 27.72
CA SER A 216 -6.48 20.99 26.70
C SER A 216 -5.28 20.05 26.72
N SER A 217 -5.52 18.76 26.50
CA SER A 217 -4.50 17.70 26.49
C SER A 217 -3.63 17.61 27.76
N MET A 218 -4.05 18.17 28.90
CA MET A 218 -3.17 18.29 30.09
C MET A 218 -2.57 16.95 30.53
N PHE A 219 -3.33 15.86 30.45
CA PHE A 219 -2.89 14.48 30.77
C PHE A 219 -3.01 13.52 29.59
N GLU A 220 -3.17 14.03 28.35
CA GLU A 220 -3.34 13.17 27.17
C GLU A 220 -2.17 12.17 27.05
N LYS A 221 -2.45 10.89 26.80
CA LYS A 221 -1.46 9.80 26.65
C LYS A 221 -0.62 9.49 27.90
N CYS A 222 -1.06 9.87 29.10
CA CYS A 222 -0.50 9.32 30.34
C CYS A 222 -0.97 7.86 30.54
N TYR A 223 -0.39 6.92 29.78
CA TYR A 223 -0.86 5.53 29.68
C TYR A 223 -0.86 4.78 31.01
N GLU A 224 0.10 5.07 31.89
CA GLU A 224 0.27 4.40 33.18
C GLU A 224 -0.52 5.06 34.33
N LEU A 225 -1.18 6.19 34.09
CA LEU A 225 -1.95 6.90 35.10
C LEU A 225 -3.18 6.08 35.51
N THR A 226 -3.25 5.69 36.78
CA THR A 226 -4.33 4.82 37.30
C THR A 226 -5.45 5.61 37.99
N SER A 227 -5.11 6.76 38.56
CA SER A 227 -6.01 7.70 39.23
C SER A 227 -5.39 9.09 39.27
N ILE A 228 -6.21 10.13 39.36
CA ILE A 228 -5.77 11.51 39.53
C ILE A 228 -6.77 12.29 40.37
N ASN A 229 -6.27 13.12 41.28
CA ASN A 229 -7.10 14.02 42.08
C ASN A 229 -7.13 15.42 41.44
N ILE A 230 -8.29 15.83 40.96
CA ILE A 230 -8.52 17.13 40.31
C ILE A 230 -9.41 18.08 41.14
N SER A 231 -9.79 17.71 42.36
CA SER A 231 -10.75 18.47 43.17
C SER A 231 -10.24 19.84 43.62
N GLY A 232 -8.92 20.06 43.58
CA GLY A 232 -8.29 21.33 43.96
C GLY A 232 -8.27 22.39 42.84
N LEU A 233 -8.62 22.01 41.60
CA LEU A 233 -8.52 22.90 40.45
C LEU A 233 -9.74 23.83 40.36
N ASP A 234 -9.52 25.15 40.44
CA ASP A 234 -10.51 26.14 40.02
C ASP A 234 -10.55 26.18 38.49
N THR A 235 -11.63 25.64 37.91
CA THR A 235 -11.86 25.57 36.47
C THR A 235 -12.90 26.59 35.97
N SER A 236 -13.33 27.52 36.82
CA SER A 236 -14.41 28.48 36.52
C SER A 236 -14.12 29.48 35.39
N ASN A 237 -12.87 29.55 34.92
CA ASN A 237 -12.44 30.37 33.79
C ASN A 237 -11.97 29.57 32.56
N VAL A 238 -11.96 28.24 32.65
CA VAL A 238 -11.50 27.36 31.58
C VAL A 238 -12.49 27.36 30.42
N LYS A 239 -11.97 27.53 29.20
CA LYS A 239 -12.72 27.55 27.94
C LYS A 239 -12.46 26.32 27.08
N ASP A 240 -11.33 25.66 27.26
CA ASP A 240 -10.92 24.48 26.49
C ASP A 240 -10.43 23.37 27.41
N MET A 241 -11.14 22.23 27.40
CA MET A 241 -10.81 20.98 28.09
C MET A 241 -10.68 19.81 27.09
N SER A 242 -10.52 20.10 25.80
CA SER A 242 -10.38 19.07 24.78
C SER A 242 -9.21 18.14 25.11
N ARG A 243 -9.39 16.84 24.91
CA ARG A 243 -8.39 15.78 25.13
C ARG A 243 -7.79 15.70 26.54
N MET A 244 -8.35 16.36 27.55
CA MET A 244 -7.71 16.50 28.87
C MET A 244 -7.24 15.16 29.47
N PHE A 245 -8.01 14.09 29.30
CA PHE A 245 -7.68 12.73 29.76
C PHE A 245 -7.58 11.72 28.60
N SER A 246 -7.49 12.18 27.35
CA SER A 246 -7.47 11.31 26.17
C SER A 246 -6.33 10.30 26.24
N GLU A 247 -6.61 9.04 25.91
CA GLU A 247 -5.70 7.90 25.98
C GLU A 247 -5.10 7.60 27.36
N CYS A 248 -5.69 8.05 28.47
CA CYS A 248 -5.34 7.55 29.82
C CYS A 248 -5.85 6.11 30.01
N LYS A 249 -5.25 5.14 29.30
CA LYS A 249 -5.77 3.78 29.12
C LYS A 249 -5.92 2.96 30.40
N LYS A 250 -5.15 3.26 31.45
CA LYS A 250 -5.23 2.60 32.77
C LYS A 250 -6.03 3.38 33.82
N LEU A 251 -6.56 4.56 33.47
CA LEU A 251 -7.38 5.36 34.37
C LEU A 251 -8.70 4.63 34.61
N SER A 252 -8.85 4.11 35.83
CA SER A 252 -10.01 3.27 36.20
C SER A 252 -11.02 3.99 37.08
N LYS A 253 -10.61 5.11 37.69
CA LYS A 253 -11.45 5.96 38.53
C LYS A 253 -11.10 7.42 38.29
N LEU A 254 -12.12 8.25 38.13
CA LEU A 254 -12.00 9.70 37.99
C LEU A 254 -13.17 10.38 38.71
N ASP A 255 -12.86 11.25 39.66
CA ASP A 255 -13.85 12.10 40.34
C ASP A 255 -13.89 13.46 39.64
N LEU A 256 -15.05 13.79 39.07
CA LEU A 256 -15.28 15.00 38.28
C LEU A 256 -16.01 16.10 39.06
N THR A 257 -16.41 15.86 40.31
CA THR A 257 -17.30 16.76 41.07
C THR A 257 -16.72 18.14 41.35
N GLY A 258 -15.39 18.28 41.29
CA GLY A 258 -14.69 19.56 41.47
C GLY A 258 -14.65 20.44 40.20
N LEU A 259 -15.07 19.95 39.03
CA LEU A 259 -14.96 20.71 37.79
C LEU A 259 -16.17 21.63 37.57
N ASN A 260 -15.89 22.91 37.32
CA ASN A 260 -16.87 23.87 36.82
C ASN A 260 -16.70 24.03 35.31
N THR A 261 -17.61 23.44 34.55
CA THR A 261 -17.54 23.46 33.08
C THR A 261 -18.38 24.57 32.43
N SER A 262 -18.98 25.48 33.22
CA SER A 262 -19.99 26.44 32.73
C SER A 262 -19.49 27.42 31.65
N LYS A 263 -18.18 27.61 31.50
CA LYS A 263 -17.56 28.45 30.46
C LYS A 263 -16.82 27.66 29.38
N VAL A 264 -16.81 26.34 29.47
CA VAL A 264 -16.11 25.48 28.52
C VAL A 264 -16.84 25.50 27.18
N LYS A 265 -16.10 25.73 26.11
CA LYS A 265 -16.59 25.74 24.73
C LYS A 265 -16.18 24.49 23.94
N ASN A 266 -15.04 23.89 24.30
CA ASN A 266 -14.49 22.73 23.61
C ASN A 266 -14.22 21.59 24.61
N MET A 267 -14.90 20.46 24.41
CA MET A 267 -14.73 19.19 25.13
C MET A 267 -14.38 18.03 24.18
N ASP A 268 -13.93 18.33 22.95
CA ASP A 268 -13.60 17.30 21.97
C ASP A 268 -12.60 16.29 22.56
N SER A 269 -12.89 15.00 22.38
CA SER A 269 -12.03 13.90 22.79
C SER A 269 -11.67 13.85 24.29
N MET A 270 -12.38 14.55 25.18
CA MET A 270 -11.97 14.71 26.60
C MET A 270 -11.62 13.40 27.30
N PHE A 271 -12.38 12.32 27.06
CA PHE A 271 -12.17 10.99 27.64
C PHE A 271 -11.86 9.92 26.58
N SER A 272 -11.54 10.30 25.34
CA SER A 272 -11.27 9.36 24.25
C SER A 272 -10.24 8.30 24.66
N ASN A 273 -10.49 7.03 24.33
CA ASN A 273 -9.63 5.88 24.60
C ASN A 273 -9.28 5.65 26.09
N CYS A 274 -10.12 6.13 27.02
CA CYS A 274 -10.05 5.76 28.44
C CYS A 274 -10.65 4.36 28.69
N CYS A 275 -10.04 3.32 28.12
CA CYS A 275 -10.61 1.97 28.06
C CYS A 275 -10.84 1.30 29.43
N ALA A 276 -10.15 1.73 30.49
CA ALA A 276 -10.30 1.19 31.83
C ALA A 276 -11.44 1.83 32.65
N LEU A 277 -12.01 2.95 32.20
CA LEU A 277 -13.19 3.54 32.84
C LEU A 277 -14.39 2.62 32.62
N THR A 278 -15.05 2.24 33.72
CA THR A 278 -16.27 1.41 33.71
C THR A 278 -17.53 2.20 34.01
N THR A 279 -17.40 3.30 34.76
CA THR A 279 -18.44 4.26 35.10
C THR A 279 -17.84 5.67 35.09
N LEU A 280 -18.66 6.68 34.85
CA LEU A 280 -18.26 8.08 34.94
C LEU A 280 -19.43 8.93 35.44
N ASP A 281 -19.23 9.66 36.53
CA ASP A 281 -20.23 10.57 37.07
C ASP A 281 -20.09 11.94 36.40
N LEU A 282 -21.09 12.28 35.57
CA LEU A 282 -21.14 13.55 34.83
C LEU A 282 -22.05 14.58 35.50
N SER A 283 -22.65 14.30 36.66
CA SER A 283 -23.73 15.11 37.24
C SER A 283 -23.39 16.58 37.52
N GLY A 284 -22.09 16.90 37.65
CA GLY A 284 -21.60 18.28 37.82
C GLY A 284 -21.40 19.07 36.52
N PHE A 285 -21.56 18.45 35.36
CA PHE A 285 -21.30 19.10 34.08
C PHE A 285 -22.41 20.08 33.72
N ASN A 286 -21.99 21.27 33.30
CA ASN A 286 -22.79 22.23 32.55
C ASN A 286 -22.19 22.35 31.14
N THR A 287 -22.93 21.89 30.12
CA THR A 287 -22.50 21.90 28.71
C THR A 287 -23.19 22.97 27.88
N SER A 288 -23.94 23.90 28.49
CA SER A 288 -24.77 24.88 27.76
C SER A 288 -23.96 25.84 26.88
N ASN A 289 -22.64 25.93 27.06
CA ASN A 289 -21.75 26.76 26.23
C ASN A 289 -20.82 25.94 25.31
N VAL A 290 -20.96 24.61 25.29
CA VAL A 290 -20.11 23.72 24.50
C VAL A 290 -20.58 23.71 23.04
N SER A 291 -19.64 23.97 22.12
CA SER A 291 -19.89 23.89 20.67
C SER A 291 -19.26 22.65 20.03
N TYR A 292 -18.16 22.15 20.60
CA TYR A 292 -17.41 21.00 20.10
C TYR A 292 -17.37 19.89 21.16
N MET A 293 -18.05 18.77 20.88
CA MET A 293 -18.13 17.60 21.76
C MET A 293 -17.85 16.27 21.01
N GLY A 294 -17.27 16.38 19.80
CA GLY A 294 -16.82 15.23 19.03
C GLY A 294 -15.91 14.32 19.86
N ARG A 295 -15.97 13.02 19.57
CA ARG A 295 -15.11 11.97 20.16
C ARG A 295 -15.05 11.94 21.70
N MET A 296 -15.94 12.62 22.42
CA MET A 296 -15.82 12.82 23.87
C MET A 296 -15.59 11.51 24.63
N PHE A 297 -16.27 10.42 24.21
CA PHE A 297 -16.15 9.08 24.77
C PHE A 297 -15.61 8.05 23.75
N TYR A 298 -14.99 8.48 22.66
CA TYR A 298 -14.55 7.60 21.57
C TYR A 298 -13.66 6.46 22.09
N TYR A 299 -13.95 5.21 21.74
CA TYR A 299 -13.26 4.00 22.23
C TYR A 299 -13.16 3.85 23.76
N CYS A 300 -14.10 4.40 24.53
CA CYS A 300 -14.27 4.07 25.95
C CYS A 300 -14.90 2.67 26.11
N THR A 301 -14.16 1.63 25.69
CA THR A 301 -14.66 0.26 25.58
C THR A 301 -15.10 -0.38 26.90
N GLY A 302 -14.61 0.13 28.04
CA GLY A 302 -14.96 -0.36 29.38
C GLY A 302 -16.29 0.19 29.93
N LEU A 303 -16.82 1.29 29.40
CA LEU A 303 -18.06 1.90 29.89
C LEU A 303 -19.25 0.98 29.58
N SER A 304 -19.96 0.52 30.61
CA SER A 304 -21.17 -0.31 30.46
C SER A 304 -22.47 0.48 30.44
N GLU A 305 -22.47 1.62 31.13
CA GLU A 305 -23.55 2.60 31.23
C GLU A 305 -22.95 4.01 31.33
N LEU A 306 -23.71 5.01 30.91
CA LEU A 306 -23.32 6.42 30.99
C LEU A 306 -24.58 7.26 31.10
N ASP A 307 -24.66 8.10 32.13
CA ASP A 307 -25.73 9.07 32.29
C ASP A 307 -25.33 10.40 31.65
N VAL A 308 -25.98 10.74 30.53
CA VAL A 308 -25.77 11.99 29.80
C VAL A 308 -26.97 12.94 29.91
N SER A 309 -27.90 12.68 30.85
CA SER A 309 -29.12 13.49 31.02
C SER A 309 -28.87 14.93 31.44
N VAL A 310 -27.68 15.22 31.98
CA VAL A 310 -27.27 16.57 32.34
C VAL A 310 -26.76 17.40 31.16
N PHE A 311 -26.55 16.79 29.99
CA PHE A 311 -26.03 17.51 28.83
C PHE A 311 -27.12 18.39 28.21
N ASP A 312 -26.83 19.68 28.13
CA ASP A 312 -27.44 20.63 27.21
C ASP A 312 -26.59 20.66 25.93
N THR A 313 -27.14 20.14 24.83
CA THR A 313 -26.47 20.07 23.53
C THR A 313 -26.96 21.13 22.55
N SER A 314 -27.80 22.07 22.98
CA SER A 314 -28.44 23.07 22.10
C SER A 314 -27.45 23.95 21.33
N ASN A 315 -26.20 24.08 21.78
CA ASN A 315 -25.15 24.84 21.11
C ASN A 315 -24.10 23.97 20.39
N VAL A 316 -24.26 22.64 20.40
CA VAL A 316 -23.29 21.70 19.83
C VAL A 316 -23.47 21.62 18.32
N ILE A 317 -22.35 21.76 17.60
CA ILE A 317 -22.30 21.72 16.12
C ILE A 317 -21.69 20.39 15.62
N ASP A 318 -20.75 19.81 16.39
CA ASP A 318 -20.04 18.58 16.03
C ASP A 318 -20.16 17.51 17.13
N MET A 319 -20.80 16.39 16.77
CA MET A 319 -20.96 15.16 17.56
C MET A 319 -20.25 13.95 16.91
N THR A 320 -19.36 14.19 15.96
CA THR A 320 -18.60 13.16 15.24
C THR A 320 -17.94 12.18 16.21
N ASN A 321 -18.20 10.88 16.05
CA ASN A 321 -17.65 9.81 16.89
C ASN A 321 -17.89 9.95 18.42
N MET A 322 -18.85 10.76 18.88
CA MET A 322 -19.03 11.06 20.30
C MET A 322 -19.05 9.80 21.21
N PHE A 323 -19.75 8.75 20.77
CA PHE A 323 -19.81 7.45 21.44
C PHE A 323 -19.16 6.31 20.64
N GLY A 324 -18.54 6.61 19.49
CA GLY A 324 -17.95 5.60 18.61
C GLY A 324 -16.95 4.71 19.36
N GLY A 325 -16.98 3.39 19.18
CA GLY A 325 -16.09 2.43 19.82
C GLY A 325 -16.49 2.07 21.25
N CYS A 326 -17.57 2.62 21.82
CA CYS A 326 -18.08 2.27 23.15
C CYS A 326 -18.76 0.89 23.17
N ARG A 327 -18.00 -0.17 22.89
CA ARG A 327 -18.49 -1.56 22.76
C ARG A 327 -19.13 -2.12 24.03
N GLY A 328 -18.79 -1.57 25.19
CA GLY A 328 -19.34 -1.95 26.48
C GLY A 328 -20.75 -1.42 26.75
N LEU A 329 -21.15 -0.30 26.11
CA LEU A 329 -22.42 0.36 26.39
C LEU A 329 -23.59 -0.54 25.99
N THR A 330 -24.47 -0.82 26.95
CA THR A 330 -25.67 -1.67 26.70
C THR A 330 -26.97 -0.87 26.65
N LYS A 331 -26.96 0.34 27.22
CA LYS A 331 -28.04 1.31 27.24
C LYS A 331 -27.44 2.71 27.20
N LEU A 332 -28.12 3.63 26.52
CA LEU A 332 -27.82 5.05 26.51
C LEU A 332 -29.16 5.82 26.39
N ASP A 333 -29.36 6.83 27.23
CA ASP A 333 -30.55 7.69 27.20
C ASP A 333 -30.15 9.04 26.58
N LEU A 334 -30.78 9.40 25.47
CA LEU A 334 -30.49 10.60 24.69
C LEU A 334 -31.68 11.58 24.67
N SER A 335 -32.66 11.40 25.55
CA SER A 335 -33.90 12.17 25.54
C SER A 335 -33.73 13.67 25.78
N THR A 336 -32.58 14.11 26.30
CA THR A 336 -32.24 15.52 26.54
C THR A 336 -31.42 16.14 25.40
N PHE A 337 -31.01 15.36 24.40
CA PHE A 337 -30.20 15.88 23.30
C PHE A 337 -31.06 16.75 22.38
N ASP A 338 -30.70 18.01 22.27
CA ASP A 338 -31.09 18.92 21.19
C ASP A 338 -30.03 18.86 20.09
N THR A 339 -30.39 18.32 18.92
CA THR A 339 -29.49 18.20 17.77
C THR A 339 -29.77 19.23 16.68
N SER A 340 -30.64 20.22 16.94
CA SER A 340 -31.09 21.19 15.93
C SER A 340 -29.96 22.03 15.33
N ASN A 341 -28.84 22.22 16.04
CA ASN A 341 -27.67 22.93 15.55
C ASN A 341 -26.52 22.01 15.07
N VAL A 342 -26.71 20.69 15.08
CA VAL A 342 -25.66 19.73 14.71
C VAL A 342 -25.50 19.68 13.19
N GLU A 343 -24.29 19.94 12.72
CA GLU A 343 -23.92 19.85 11.30
C GLU A 343 -23.19 18.53 10.99
N TYR A 344 -22.43 18.01 11.97
CA TYR A 344 -21.60 16.81 11.83
C TYR A 344 -21.91 15.76 12.91
N MET A 345 -22.38 14.58 12.48
CA MET A 345 -22.63 13.43 13.38
C MET A 345 -22.06 12.11 12.84
N THR A 346 -21.19 12.17 11.85
CA THR A 346 -20.48 11.01 11.28
C THR A 346 -19.96 10.08 12.39
N ARG A 347 -20.26 8.78 12.27
CA ARG A 347 -19.78 7.74 13.20
C ARG A 347 -20.18 7.93 14.68
N MET A 348 -21.20 8.73 15.02
CA MET A 348 -21.57 9.00 16.43
C MET A 348 -21.70 7.72 17.28
N PHE A 349 -22.26 6.63 16.72
CA PHE A 349 -22.42 5.33 17.37
C PHE A 349 -21.60 4.19 16.72
N TYR A 350 -20.59 4.51 15.92
CA TYR A 350 -19.70 3.56 15.24
C TYR A 350 -19.19 2.46 16.19
N TYR A 351 -19.25 1.17 15.84
CA TYR A 351 -18.88 0.03 16.71
C TYR A 351 -19.52 -0.01 18.11
N CYS A 352 -20.71 0.56 18.32
CA CYS A 352 -21.46 0.40 19.58
C CYS A 352 -22.16 -0.97 19.67
N SER A 353 -21.40 -2.05 19.54
CA SER A 353 -21.90 -3.44 19.44
C SER A 353 -22.50 -4.01 20.73
N GLY A 354 -22.49 -3.24 21.83
CA GLY A 354 -23.18 -3.57 23.08
C GLY A 354 -24.66 -3.17 23.10
N LEU A 355 -25.03 -2.13 22.34
CA LEU A 355 -26.37 -1.54 22.36
C LEU A 355 -27.40 -2.49 21.75
N LYS A 356 -28.48 -2.75 22.48
CA LYS A 356 -29.62 -3.57 22.01
C LYS A 356 -30.79 -2.73 21.51
N LYS A 357 -30.93 -1.54 22.08
CA LYS A 357 -31.94 -0.54 21.77
C LYS A 357 -31.30 0.84 21.93
N LEU A 358 -31.74 1.78 21.12
CA LEU A 358 -31.33 3.16 21.18
C LEU A 358 -32.54 4.00 20.74
N ASP A 359 -32.88 5.00 21.55
CA ASP A 359 -33.93 5.95 21.21
C ASP A 359 -33.28 7.23 20.65
N ILE A 360 -33.61 7.54 19.40
CA ILE A 360 -33.12 8.69 18.62
C ILE A 360 -34.29 9.39 17.90
N SER A 361 -35.54 9.08 18.25
CA SER A 361 -36.69 9.64 17.53
C SER A 361 -36.84 11.16 17.71
N GLY A 362 -36.15 11.73 18.71
CA GLY A 362 -36.11 13.16 18.98
C GLY A 362 -35.00 13.92 18.24
N PHE A 363 -34.17 13.25 17.44
CA PHE A 363 -33.08 13.93 16.72
C PHE A 363 -33.64 14.79 15.58
N ASP A 364 -33.34 16.08 15.62
CA ASP A 364 -33.44 16.98 14.49
C ASP A 364 -32.16 16.87 13.66
N THR A 365 -32.29 16.41 12.42
CA THR A 365 -31.16 16.24 11.50
C THR A 365 -31.18 17.22 10.34
N GLY A 366 -32.05 18.23 10.36
CA GLY A 366 -32.26 19.14 9.23
C GLY A 366 -31.00 19.93 8.82
N ASN A 367 -30.06 20.15 9.74
CA ASN A 367 -28.79 20.84 9.45
C ASN A 367 -27.62 19.89 9.16
N VAL A 368 -27.81 18.58 9.23
CA VAL A 368 -26.74 17.61 9.05
C VAL A 368 -26.41 17.42 7.58
N THR A 369 -25.13 17.48 7.24
CA THR A 369 -24.64 17.31 5.86
C THR A 369 -23.96 15.97 5.59
N ASN A 370 -23.42 15.32 6.64
CA ASN A 370 -22.78 14.00 6.55
C ASN A 370 -23.19 13.10 7.73
N MET A 371 -23.66 11.89 7.41
CA MET A 371 -24.03 10.84 8.37
C MET A 371 -23.34 9.50 8.10
N ASP A 372 -22.17 9.52 7.46
CA ASP A 372 -21.45 8.30 7.12
C ASP A 372 -21.22 7.45 8.38
N GLU A 373 -21.48 6.15 8.25
CA GLU A 373 -21.20 5.13 9.27
C GLU A 373 -21.82 5.40 10.66
N LEU A 374 -22.90 6.18 10.75
CA LEU A 374 -23.53 6.61 12.02
C LEU A 374 -23.78 5.45 12.99
N PHE A 375 -24.28 4.31 12.50
CA PHE A 375 -24.56 3.08 13.28
C PHE A 375 -23.74 1.87 12.82
N TYR A 376 -22.64 2.06 12.10
CA TYR A 376 -21.80 0.97 11.61
C TYR A 376 -21.40 0.00 12.73
N GLU A 377 -21.56 -1.31 12.52
CA GLU A 377 -21.26 -2.37 13.51
C GLU A 377 -21.98 -2.22 14.86
N CYS A 378 -23.16 -1.60 14.88
CA CYS A 378 -24.11 -1.71 16.00
C CYS A 378 -24.82 -3.08 15.98
N SER A 379 -24.03 -4.16 15.97
CA SER A 379 -24.46 -5.53 15.63
C SER A 379 -25.55 -6.14 16.50
N LYS A 380 -25.83 -5.59 17.69
CA LYS A 380 -26.90 -6.06 18.60
C LYS A 380 -28.19 -5.23 18.54
N LEU A 381 -28.23 -4.12 17.81
CA LEU A 381 -29.46 -3.37 17.61
C LEU A 381 -30.45 -4.24 16.82
N THR A 382 -31.64 -4.44 17.37
CA THR A 382 -32.70 -5.22 16.71
C THR A 382 -33.70 -4.38 15.92
N SER A 383 -33.83 -3.11 16.31
CA SER A 383 -34.75 -2.14 15.74
C SER A 383 -34.19 -0.74 16.00
N LEU A 384 -34.45 0.19 15.09
CA LEU A 384 -34.08 1.59 15.22
C LEU A 384 -35.16 2.43 14.55
N ASP A 385 -35.61 3.52 15.20
CA ASP A 385 -36.58 4.45 14.63
C ASP A 385 -35.82 5.64 14.02
N VAL A 386 -35.80 5.69 12.69
CA VAL A 386 -35.19 6.79 11.91
C VAL A 386 -36.24 7.56 11.09
N SER A 387 -37.53 7.35 11.37
CA SER A 387 -38.64 7.94 10.60
C SER A 387 -38.70 9.47 10.69
N GLY A 388 -38.12 10.05 11.75
CA GLY A 388 -38.04 11.49 11.96
C GLY A 388 -36.84 12.18 11.31
N PHE A 389 -35.93 11.44 10.66
CA PHE A 389 -34.74 12.05 10.07
C PHE A 389 -35.09 12.87 8.84
N ASP A 390 -34.75 14.16 8.85
CA ASP A 390 -34.63 14.99 7.65
C ASP A 390 -33.24 14.80 7.05
N THR A 391 -33.17 14.10 5.91
CA THR A 391 -31.92 13.85 5.18
C THR A 391 -31.77 14.75 3.96
N SER A 392 -32.64 15.75 3.77
CA SER A 392 -32.67 16.56 2.54
C SER A 392 -31.38 17.35 2.29
N ASN A 393 -30.60 17.64 3.34
CA ASN A 393 -29.29 18.31 3.24
C ASN A 393 -28.09 17.34 3.27
N VAL A 394 -28.32 16.02 3.35
CA VAL A 394 -27.25 15.02 3.47
C VAL A 394 -26.63 14.71 2.11
N GLU A 395 -25.34 15.00 1.98
CA GLU A 395 -24.54 14.73 0.77
C GLU A 395 -24.00 13.29 0.73
N SER A 396 -23.80 12.67 1.91
CA SER A 396 -23.38 11.27 2.05
C SER A 396 -23.89 10.62 3.34
N MET A 397 -24.39 9.39 3.18
CA MET A 397 -24.83 8.48 4.25
C MET A 397 -24.30 7.06 4.03
N SER A 398 -23.09 6.98 3.46
CA SER A 398 -22.44 5.71 3.12
C SER A 398 -22.26 4.89 4.39
N PHE A 399 -22.61 3.60 4.31
CA PHE A 399 -22.48 2.63 5.40
C PHE A 399 -23.22 2.97 6.72
N ILE A 400 -24.24 3.84 6.69
CA ILE A 400 -24.95 4.31 7.89
C ILE A 400 -25.45 3.16 8.80
N PHE A 401 -25.94 2.05 8.24
CA PHE A 401 -26.40 0.86 8.99
C PHE A 401 -25.52 -0.38 8.81
N ALA A 402 -24.34 -0.24 8.20
CA ALA A 402 -23.54 -1.40 7.82
C ALA A 402 -23.19 -2.29 9.02
N ASN A 403 -23.26 -3.60 8.83
CA ASN A 403 -23.01 -4.66 9.81
C ASN A 403 -23.90 -4.59 11.07
N CYS A 404 -25.09 -3.98 10.96
CA CYS A 404 -26.13 -4.12 11.96
C CYS A 404 -26.80 -5.50 11.86
N TYR A 405 -26.06 -6.58 12.13
CA TYR A 405 -26.52 -7.98 11.95
C TYR A 405 -27.85 -8.30 12.66
N GLY A 406 -28.12 -7.65 13.80
CA GLY A 406 -29.34 -7.85 14.58
C GLY A 406 -30.59 -7.17 14.02
N LEU A 407 -30.45 -6.22 13.09
CA LEU A 407 -31.55 -5.40 12.59
C LEU A 407 -32.47 -6.22 11.69
N THR A 408 -33.72 -6.41 12.09
CA THR A 408 -34.69 -7.22 11.31
C THR A 408 -35.52 -6.42 10.32
N SER A 409 -35.72 -5.13 10.62
CA SER A 409 -36.49 -4.17 9.82
C SER A 409 -36.04 -2.76 10.15
N ILE A 410 -36.12 -1.85 9.17
CA ILE A 410 -35.88 -0.42 9.36
C ILE A 410 -36.76 0.37 8.39
N ASP A 411 -37.39 1.43 8.89
CA ASP A 411 -38.21 2.33 8.07
C ASP A 411 -37.35 3.49 7.58
N VAL A 412 -36.98 3.45 6.29
CA VAL A 412 -36.23 4.51 5.60
C VAL A 412 -37.09 5.25 4.58
N SER A 413 -38.42 5.07 4.63
CA SER A 413 -39.33 5.64 3.63
C SER A 413 -39.31 7.19 3.61
N GLY A 414 -38.96 7.81 4.74
CA GLY A 414 -38.81 9.26 4.87
C GLY A 414 -37.49 9.85 4.35
N PHE A 415 -36.52 9.04 3.93
CA PHE A 415 -35.21 9.55 3.52
C PHE A 415 -35.30 10.27 2.17
N ASP A 416 -35.00 11.57 2.16
CA ASP A 416 -34.72 12.34 0.95
C ASP A 416 -33.23 12.24 0.62
N ILE A 417 -32.88 11.44 -0.38
CA ILE A 417 -31.49 11.22 -0.82
C ILE A 417 -31.12 12.00 -2.10
N ARG A 418 -31.95 12.97 -2.52
CA ARG A 418 -31.76 13.67 -3.80
C ARG A 418 -30.43 14.39 -3.91
N ASN A 419 -29.87 14.84 -2.80
CA ASN A 419 -28.57 15.51 -2.76
C ASN A 419 -27.40 14.55 -2.53
N SER A 420 -27.66 13.25 -2.28
CA SER A 420 -26.61 12.27 -2.02
C SER A 420 -25.96 11.78 -3.32
N THR A 421 -24.63 11.87 -3.39
CA THR A 421 -23.85 11.33 -4.54
C THR A 421 -23.45 9.87 -4.35
N SER A 422 -23.42 9.39 -3.09
CA SER A 422 -23.10 8.02 -2.72
C SER A 422 -24.04 7.51 -1.63
N ILE A 423 -24.60 6.31 -1.85
CA ILE A 423 -25.31 5.50 -0.86
C ILE A 423 -24.59 4.16 -0.64
N ALA A 424 -23.28 4.14 -0.88
CA ALA A 424 -22.44 2.96 -0.82
C ALA A 424 -22.62 2.21 0.51
N GLY A 425 -22.92 0.91 0.43
CA GLY A 425 -22.97 0.02 1.58
C GLY A 425 -23.98 0.39 2.67
N MET A 426 -25.00 1.20 2.38
CA MET A 426 -25.97 1.68 3.38
C MET A 426 -26.49 0.56 4.30
N PHE A 427 -26.77 -0.62 3.72
CA PHE A 427 -27.22 -1.83 4.43
C PHE A 427 -26.24 -3.00 4.34
N TYR A 428 -24.96 -2.74 4.04
CA TYR A 428 -23.92 -3.76 3.96
C TYR A 428 -23.94 -4.66 5.20
N GLY A 429 -23.90 -5.98 5.04
CA GLY A 429 -23.86 -6.95 6.14
C GLY A 429 -25.09 -6.95 7.04
N CYS A 430 -26.22 -6.32 6.70
CA CYS A 430 -27.45 -6.38 7.51
C CYS A 430 -28.14 -7.75 7.36
N SER A 431 -27.48 -8.81 7.82
CA SER A 431 -27.90 -10.20 7.59
C SER A 431 -29.20 -10.59 8.28
N GLY A 432 -29.65 -9.84 9.29
CA GLY A 432 -30.95 -10.02 9.95
C GLY A 432 -32.14 -9.39 9.20
N LEU A 433 -31.88 -8.49 8.24
CA LEU A 433 -32.92 -7.69 7.58
C LEU A 433 -33.77 -8.58 6.67
N THR A 434 -35.08 -8.69 6.95
CA THR A 434 -36.00 -9.54 6.19
C THR A 434 -36.73 -8.81 5.08
N SER A 435 -36.92 -7.50 5.22
CA SER A 435 -37.63 -6.64 4.27
C SER A 435 -37.18 -5.19 4.45
N ILE A 436 -37.15 -4.42 3.36
CA ILE A 436 -36.89 -2.98 3.39
C ILE A 436 -37.66 -2.28 2.26
N ASP A 437 -38.22 -1.12 2.56
CA ASP A 437 -38.87 -0.25 1.58
C ASP A 437 -37.91 0.87 1.18
N VAL A 438 -37.48 0.87 -0.08
CA VAL A 438 -36.61 1.88 -0.69
C VAL A 438 -37.30 2.59 -1.87
N SER A 439 -38.62 2.47 -1.97
CA SER A 439 -39.40 2.98 -3.10
C SER A 439 -39.42 4.51 -3.20
N SER A 440 -39.13 5.20 -2.09
CA SER A 440 -39.05 6.66 -2.03
C SER A 440 -37.68 7.23 -2.45
N PHE A 441 -36.67 6.39 -2.68
CA PHE A 441 -35.32 6.84 -2.98
C PHE A 441 -35.23 7.46 -4.38
N ASP A 442 -35.01 8.78 -4.46
CA ASP A 442 -34.63 9.45 -5.71
C ASP A 442 -33.12 9.32 -5.94
N THR A 443 -32.73 8.28 -6.67
CA THR A 443 -31.33 7.97 -6.94
C THR A 443 -30.74 8.73 -8.14
N SER A 444 -31.44 9.72 -8.70
CA SER A 444 -31.04 10.39 -9.96
C SER A 444 -29.69 11.11 -9.91
N ASN A 445 -29.18 11.40 -8.71
CA ASN A 445 -27.86 11.99 -8.49
C ASN A 445 -26.80 11.00 -7.97
N VAL A 446 -27.16 9.74 -7.74
CA VAL A 446 -26.25 8.73 -7.16
C VAL A 446 -25.28 8.21 -8.21
N GLU A 447 -23.99 8.44 -7.97
CA GLU A 447 -22.88 7.97 -8.82
C GLU A 447 -22.37 6.57 -8.41
N SER A 448 -22.53 6.21 -7.12
CA SER A 448 -22.06 4.93 -6.57
C SER A 448 -23.12 4.26 -5.68
N MET A 449 -23.46 3.01 -6.02
CA MET A 449 -24.33 2.12 -5.24
C MET A 449 -23.58 0.84 -4.83
N ILE A 450 -22.24 0.91 -4.77
CA ILE A 450 -21.41 -0.25 -4.45
C ILE A 450 -21.83 -0.85 -3.11
N SER A 451 -22.02 -2.16 -3.09
CA SER A 451 -22.35 -2.94 -1.89
C SER A 451 -23.64 -2.55 -1.15
N LEU A 452 -24.56 -1.78 -1.76
CA LEU A 452 -25.72 -1.20 -1.08
C LEU A 452 -26.49 -2.18 -0.17
N PHE A 453 -26.77 -3.39 -0.67
CA PHE A 453 -27.44 -4.47 0.07
C PHE A 453 -26.55 -5.69 0.29
N ASN A 454 -25.24 -5.58 0.09
CA ASN A 454 -24.34 -6.73 0.14
C ASN A 454 -24.44 -7.46 1.49
N GLY A 455 -24.64 -8.77 1.51
CA GLY A 455 -24.70 -9.54 2.74
C GLY A 455 -26.03 -9.45 3.50
N CYS A 456 -27.06 -8.84 2.93
CA CYS A 456 -28.45 -8.91 3.42
C CYS A 456 -29.06 -10.31 3.18
N SER A 457 -28.47 -11.34 3.78
CA SER A 457 -28.75 -12.75 3.46
C SER A 457 -30.17 -13.22 3.80
N SER A 458 -30.89 -12.50 4.68
CA SER A 458 -32.27 -12.82 5.07
C SER A 458 -33.33 -12.05 4.25
N LEU A 459 -32.92 -11.13 3.38
CA LEU A 459 -33.82 -10.34 2.56
C LEU A 459 -34.43 -11.23 1.46
N THR A 460 -35.76 -11.38 1.44
CA THR A 460 -36.43 -12.29 0.50
C THR A 460 -36.88 -11.63 -0.81
N SER A 461 -37.17 -10.33 -0.75
CA SER A 461 -37.60 -9.51 -1.89
C SER A 461 -37.22 -8.05 -1.63
N ILE A 462 -36.98 -7.29 -2.69
CA ILE A 462 -36.77 -5.84 -2.62
C ILE A 462 -37.26 -5.18 -3.91
N ASP A 463 -37.98 -4.06 -3.78
CA ASP A 463 -38.40 -3.26 -4.92
C ASP A 463 -37.36 -2.16 -5.19
N VAL A 464 -36.65 -2.30 -6.31
CA VAL A 464 -35.68 -1.31 -6.83
C VAL A 464 -36.12 -0.73 -8.18
N SER A 465 -37.37 -0.95 -8.57
CA SER A 465 -37.90 -0.53 -9.88
C SER A 465 -37.92 0.99 -10.06
N GLY A 466 -37.96 1.75 -8.95
CA GLY A 466 -37.92 3.21 -8.93
C GLY A 466 -36.52 3.84 -9.08
N PHE A 467 -35.44 3.05 -9.07
CA PHE A 467 -34.08 3.60 -9.10
C PHE A 467 -33.75 4.21 -10.48
N ASP A 468 -33.44 5.51 -10.53
CA ASP A 468 -32.78 6.13 -11.68
C ASP A 468 -31.26 5.93 -11.57
N THR A 469 -30.71 5.06 -12.43
CA THR A 469 -29.28 4.71 -12.41
C THR A 469 -28.47 5.39 -13.53
N LYS A 470 -29.02 6.38 -14.24
CA LYS A 470 -28.38 7.02 -15.42
C LYS A 470 -27.05 7.72 -15.12
N LYS A 471 -26.77 8.02 -13.86
CA LYS A 471 -25.49 8.60 -13.40
C LYS A 471 -24.58 7.58 -12.73
N THR A 472 -25.07 6.39 -12.41
CA THR A 472 -24.32 5.40 -11.66
C THR A 472 -23.17 4.84 -12.49
N THR A 473 -21.97 4.85 -11.91
CA THR A 473 -20.75 4.30 -12.53
C THR A 473 -20.27 3.03 -11.84
N ASN A 474 -20.67 2.80 -10.58
CA ASN A 474 -20.25 1.65 -9.78
C ASN A 474 -21.46 0.93 -9.15
N MET A 475 -21.67 -0.32 -9.57
CA MET A 475 -22.69 -1.24 -9.05
C MET A 475 -22.06 -2.53 -8.48
N GLY A 476 -20.76 -2.52 -8.21
CA GLY A 476 -20.06 -3.69 -7.66
C GLY A 476 -20.71 -4.16 -6.36
N TRP A 477 -20.81 -5.47 -6.17
CA TRP A 477 -21.35 -6.07 -4.94
C TRP A 477 -22.78 -5.68 -4.52
N MET A 478 -23.53 -4.90 -5.32
CA MET A 478 -24.79 -4.24 -4.91
C MET A 478 -25.76 -5.18 -4.20
N PHE A 479 -25.93 -6.41 -4.71
CA PHE A 479 -26.77 -7.46 -4.13
C PHE A 479 -25.97 -8.69 -3.71
N GLY A 480 -24.63 -8.64 -3.72
CA GLY A 480 -23.82 -9.81 -3.41
C GLY A 480 -24.15 -10.38 -2.02
N ARG A 481 -24.24 -11.69 -1.90
CA ARG A 481 -24.55 -12.46 -0.69
C ARG A 481 -25.96 -12.23 -0.15
N CYS A 482 -26.87 -11.70 -0.97
CA CYS A 482 -28.31 -11.71 -0.72
C CYS A 482 -28.91 -13.09 -1.02
N SER A 483 -28.46 -14.13 -0.32
CA SER A 483 -28.87 -15.52 -0.58
C SER A 483 -30.37 -15.79 -0.37
N GLY A 484 -31.06 -14.91 0.37
CA GLY A 484 -32.49 -14.99 0.63
C GLY A 484 -33.37 -14.50 -0.52
N LEU A 485 -32.84 -13.69 -1.45
CA LEU A 485 -33.63 -13.10 -2.54
C LEU A 485 -34.08 -14.21 -3.49
N THR A 486 -35.40 -14.31 -3.71
CA THR A 486 -35.98 -15.27 -4.66
C THR A 486 -36.31 -14.67 -6.01
N GLU A 487 -36.60 -13.36 -6.02
CA GLU A 487 -36.89 -12.56 -7.20
C GLU A 487 -36.23 -11.18 -7.09
N LEU A 488 -35.90 -10.57 -8.22
CA LEU A 488 -35.31 -9.24 -8.29
C LEU A 488 -35.58 -8.61 -9.66
N ASP A 489 -36.31 -7.51 -9.69
CA ASP A 489 -36.55 -6.74 -10.91
C ASP A 489 -35.48 -5.64 -11.06
N VAL A 490 -34.57 -5.82 -12.03
CA VAL A 490 -33.56 -4.83 -12.45
C VAL A 490 -33.82 -4.31 -13.87
N SER A 491 -35.00 -4.55 -14.43
CA SER A 491 -35.31 -4.21 -15.82
C SER A 491 -35.29 -2.70 -16.09
N GLY A 492 -35.50 -1.87 -15.06
CA GLY A 492 -35.44 -0.41 -15.14
C GLY A 492 -34.03 0.20 -15.12
N PHE A 493 -32.97 -0.59 -14.88
CA PHE A 493 -31.62 -0.06 -14.71
C PHE A 493 -31.02 0.40 -16.05
N ASP A 494 -30.56 1.66 -16.11
CA ASP A 494 -29.63 2.15 -17.12
C ASP A 494 -28.20 1.89 -16.65
N THR A 495 -27.51 0.96 -17.31
CA THR A 495 -26.11 0.61 -16.99
C THR A 495 -25.09 1.22 -17.96
N SER A 496 -25.51 2.09 -18.89
CA SER A 496 -24.67 2.62 -19.97
C SER A 496 -23.47 3.47 -19.52
N LYS A 497 -23.42 3.85 -18.23
CA LYS A 497 -22.27 4.53 -17.60
C LYS A 497 -21.51 3.66 -16.61
N VAL A 498 -21.97 2.45 -16.32
CA VAL A 498 -21.36 1.57 -15.33
C VAL A 498 -20.01 1.06 -15.86
N THR A 499 -18.97 1.23 -15.04
CA THR A 499 -17.61 0.74 -15.31
C THR A 499 -17.25 -0.45 -14.43
N TYR A 500 -17.85 -0.55 -13.24
CA TYR A 500 -17.62 -1.62 -12.27
C TYR A 500 -18.91 -2.38 -11.94
N MET A 501 -18.96 -3.67 -12.28
CA MET A 501 -20.12 -4.55 -12.07
C MET A 501 -19.71 -5.91 -11.47
N HIS A 502 -18.50 -6.01 -10.92
CA HIS A 502 -17.99 -7.22 -10.29
C HIS A 502 -18.82 -7.60 -9.07
N ASN A 503 -19.00 -8.90 -8.83
CA ASN A 503 -19.72 -9.45 -7.69
C ASN A 503 -21.17 -8.95 -7.49
N MET A 504 -21.79 -8.29 -8.49
CA MET A 504 -23.11 -7.63 -8.32
C MET A 504 -24.18 -8.57 -7.74
N PHE A 505 -24.18 -9.85 -8.17
CA PHE A 505 -25.09 -10.89 -7.70
C PHE A 505 -24.36 -12.08 -7.07
N ASP A 506 -23.09 -11.92 -6.67
CA ASP A 506 -22.28 -13.02 -6.08
C ASP A 506 -23.02 -13.68 -4.91
N SER A 507 -23.30 -14.97 -4.98
CA SER A 507 -23.91 -15.80 -3.96
C SER A 507 -25.38 -15.45 -3.67
N CYS A 508 -26.08 -14.88 -4.66
CA CYS A 508 -27.55 -14.79 -4.67
C CYS A 508 -28.18 -16.16 -5.00
N SER A 509 -27.94 -17.15 -4.14
CA SER A 509 -28.32 -18.55 -4.39
C SER A 509 -29.84 -18.81 -4.44
N GLY A 510 -30.66 -17.90 -3.90
CA GLY A 510 -32.13 -17.98 -3.94
C GLY A 510 -32.76 -17.55 -5.26
N LEU A 511 -32.06 -16.77 -6.10
CA LEU A 511 -32.60 -16.28 -7.37
C LEU A 511 -32.76 -17.43 -8.37
N THR A 512 -33.95 -17.58 -8.94
CA THR A 512 -34.24 -18.61 -9.96
C THR A 512 -34.22 -18.08 -11.39
N GLU A 513 -34.52 -16.79 -11.55
CA GLU A 513 -34.49 -16.06 -12.82
C GLU A 513 -33.98 -14.63 -12.60
N LEU A 514 -33.43 -14.02 -13.66
CA LEU A 514 -32.94 -12.65 -13.65
C LEU A 514 -32.98 -12.09 -15.08
N ASP A 515 -33.74 -11.02 -15.30
CA ASP A 515 -33.80 -10.33 -16.59
C ASP A 515 -32.72 -9.26 -16.67
N LEU A 516 -31.78 -9.42 -17.61
CA LEU A 516 -30.66 -8.52 -17.86
C LEU A 516 -30.69 -7.93 -19.28
N SER A 517 -31.83 -8.04 -19.97
CA SER A 517 -31.95 -7.67 -21.39
C SER A 517 -31.63 -6.20 -21.66
N ASN A 518 -31.84 -5.31 -20.69
CA ASN A 518 -31.56 -3.87 -20.80
C ASN A 518 -30.14 -3.46 -20.38
N PHE A 519 -29.29 -4.40 -19.95
CA PHE A 519 -27.93 -4.07 -19.49
C PHE A 519 -27.03 -3.72 -20.69
N ASP A 520 -26.55 -2.49 -20.73
CA ASP A 520 -25.41 -2.05 -21.54
C ASP A 520 -24.12 -2.21 -20.73
N THR A 521 -23.26 -3.16 -21.12
CA THR A 521 -21.97 -3.41 -20.48
C THR A 521 -20.78 -2.86 -21.25
N SER A 522 -20.99 -2.05 -22.30
CA SER A 522 -19.95 -1.57 -23.22
C SER A 522 -18.86 -0.69 -22.58
N LYS A 523 -19.07 -0.24 -21.33
CA LYS A 523 -18.08 0.49 -20.52
C LYS A 523 -17.55 -0.30 -19.32
N VAL A 524 -18.08 -1.49 -19.07
CA VAL A 524 -17.69 -2.32 -17.92
C VAL A 524 -16.28 -2.87 -18.14
N ILE A 525 -15.43 -2.73 -17.12
CA ILE A 525 -14.05 -3.20 -17.13
C ILE A 525 -13.91 -4.47 -16.27
N TRP A 526 -14.68 -4.58 -15.18
CA TRP A 526 -14.63 -5.70 -14.24
C TRP A 526 -15.99 -6.39 -14.10
N THR A 527 -16.04 -7.68 -14.44
CA THR A 527 -17.21 -8.57 -14.30
C THR A 527 -16.92 -9.84 -13.50
N HIS A 528 -15.73 -9.96 -12.91
CA HIS A 528 -15.35 -11.11 -12.09
C HIS A 528 -16.36 -11.38 -10.96
N ASN A 529 -16.60 -12.66 -10.68
CA ASN A 529 -17.61 -13.19 -9.75
C ASN A 529 -19.06 -12.67 -9.92
N MET A 530 -19.45 -12.01 -11.02
CA MET A 530 -20.76 -11.34 -11.13
C MET A 530 -21.95 -12.23 -10.75
N PHE A 531 -21.93 -13.52 -11.11
CA PHE A 531 -22.96 -14.52 -10.80
C PHE A 531 -22.42 -15.69 -9.98
N LYS A 532 -21.23 -15.56 -9.40
CA LYS A 532 -20.60 -16.67 -8.65
C LYS A 532 -21.57 -17.17 -7.58
N GLY A 533 -21.78 -18.48 -7.43
CA GLY A 533 -22.62 -19.05 -6.38
C GLY A 533 -24.13 -18.82 -6.56
N CYS A 534 -24.59 -18.31 -7.70
CA CYS A 534 -26.02 -18.24 -8.04
C CYS A 534 -26.57 -19.63 -8.39
N THR A 535 -26.61 -20.54 -7.42
CA THR A 535 -26.97 -21.95 -7.63
C THR A 535 -28.42 -22.16 -8.07
N GLY A 536 -29.31 -21.20 -7.80
CA GLY A 536 -30.74 -21.25 -8.15
C GLY A 536 -31.04 -20.90 -9.62
N LEU A 537 -30.15 -20.17 -10.30
CA LEU A 537 -30.39 -19.74 -11.69
C LEU A 537 -30.34 -20.94 -12.64
N SER A 538 -31.46 -21.20 -13.33
CA SER A 538 -31.53 -22.27 -14.35
C SER A 538 -31.25 -21.79 -15.77
N LYS A 539 -31.44 -20.49 -16.03
CA LYS A 539 -31.20 -19.83 -17.31
C LYS A 539 -30.68 -18.41 -17.07
N LEU A 540 -29.83 -17.93 -17.97
CA LEU A 540 -29.35 -16.56 -17.96
C LEU A 540 -29.20 -16.07 -19.41
N ASP A 541 -29.85 -14.96 -19.75
CA ASP A 541 -29.71 -14.31 -21.06
C ASP A 541 -28.68 -13.18 -20.95
N LEU A 542 -27.59 -13.30 -21.71
CA LEU A 542 -26.47 -12.36 -21.73
C LEU A 542 -26.21 -11.79 -23.12
N THR A 543 -27.18 -11.92 -24.03
CA THR A 543 -27.01 -11.52 -25.43
C THR A 543 -26.81 -10.01 -25.61
N SER A 544 -27.23 -9.20 -24.64
CA SER A 544 -26.99 -7.74 -24.57
C SER A 544 -25.57 -7.36 -24.15
N PHE A 545 -24.79 -8.27 -23.56
CA PHE A 545 -23.49 -7.94 -22.98
C PHE A 545 -22.43 -7.67 -24.06
N ASP A 546 -21.83 -6.49 -24.02
CA ASP A 546 -20.58 -6.14 -24.69
C ASP A 546 -19.42 -6.26 -23.69
N THR A 547 -18.53 -7.24 -23.88
CA THR A 547 -17.37 -7.46 -23.01
C THR A 547 -16.05 -6.97 -23.62
N SER A 548 -16.08 -6.20 -24.71
CA SER A 548 -14.88 -5.75 -25.46
C SER A 548 -13.92 -4.85 -24.67
N LYS A 549 -14.33 -4.38 -23.49
CA LYS A 549 -13.48 -3.63 -22.55
C LYS A 549 -13.17 -4.38 -21.25
N VAL A 550 -13.75 -5.55 -21.05
CA VAL A 550 -13.55 -6.33 -19.83
C VAL A 550 -12.12 -6.87 -19.79
N THR A 551 -11.42 -6.63 -18.69
CA THR A 551 -10.07 -7.18 -18.46
C THR A 551 -10.06 -8.32 -17.45
N GLU A 552 -11.03 -8.36 -16.53
CA GLU A 552 -11.10 -9.34 -15.44
C GLU A 552 -12.46 -10.05 -15.43
N MET A 553 -12.47 -11.37 -15.69
CA MET A 553 -13.69 -12.20 -15.79
C MET A 553 -13.62 -13.50 -14.96
N TYR A 554 -12.59 -13.66 -14.12
CA TYR A 554 -12.42 -14.86 -13.31
C TYR A 554 -13.63 -15.13 -12.39
N ASN A 555 -13.95 -16.41 -12.16
CA ASN A 555 -15.10 -16.90 -11.39
C ASN A 555 -16.50 -16.38 -11.82
N MET A 556 -16.68 -15.75 -12.99
CA MET A 556 -17.93 -15.06 -13.34
C MET A 556 -19.20 -15.91 -13.14
N PHE A 557 -19.14 -17.20 -13.48
CA PHE A 557 -20.23 -18.17 -13.32
C PHE A 557 -19.92 -19.28 -12.31
N SER A 558 -18.81 -19.18 -11.55
CA SER A 558 -18.38 -20.26 -10.67
C SER A 558 -19.48 -20.62 -9.67
N GLY A 559 -19.89 -21.89 -9.58
CA GLY A 559 -20.94 -22.35 -8.70
C GLY A 559 -22.37 -22.08 -9.20
N CYS A 560 -22.55 -21.64 -10.44
CA CYS A 560 -23.87 -21.58 -11.10
C CYS A 560 -24.35 -22.99 -11.49
N SER A 561 -24.51 -23.87 -10.50
CA SER A 561 -24.81 -25.29 -10.71
C SER A 561 -26.20 -25.54 -11.31
N GLY A 562 -27.10 -24.55 -11.34
CA GLY A 562 -28.42 -24.66 -11.96
C GLY A 562 -28.42 -24.47 -13.48
N LEU A 563 -27.40 -23.84 -14.06
CA LEU A 563 -27.38 -23.51 -15.49
C LEU A 563 -27.18 -24.76 -16.36
N GLU A 564 -28.12 -25.02 -17.26
CA GLU A 564 -27.99 -26.10 -18.26
C GLU A 564 -27.48 -25.60 -19.63
N THR A 565 -27.76 -24.33 -19.93
CA THR A 565 -27.39 -23.69 -21.19
C THR A 565 -26.83 -22.30 -20.94
N LEU A 566 -25.80 -21.91 -21.67
CA LEU A 566 -25.25 -20.56 -21.61
C LEU A 566 -24.88 -20.07 -23.01
N ASP A 567 -25.36 -18.87 -23.36
CA ASP A 567 -25.02 -18.21 -24.62
C ASP A 567 -24.07 -17.04 -24.35
N LEU A 568 -22.82 -17.20 -24.79
CA LEU A 568 -21.75 -16.20 -24.74
C LEU A 568 -21.37 -15.75 -26.17
N SER A 569 -22.31 -15.79 -27.11
CA SER A 569 -22.06 -15.38 -28.51
C SER A 569 -21.70 -13.91 -28.67
N SER A 570 -22.14 -13.05 -27.75
CA SER A 570 -21.83 -11.62 -27.70
C SER A 570 -20.46 -11.31 -27.07
N PHE A 571 -19.87 -12.27 -26.34
CA PHE A 571 -18.66 -12.02 -25.56
C PHE A 571 -17.42 -11.84 -26.46
N ASP A 572 -16.68 -10.80 -26.16
CA ASP A 572 -15.34 -10.50 -26.68
C ASP A 572 -14.32 -10.68 -25.56
N THR A 573 -13.43 -11.66 -25.73
CA THR A 573 -12.40 -11.99 -24.72
C THR A 573 -11.02 -11.46 -25.09
N SER A 574 -10.90 -10.59 -26.11
CA SER A 574 -9.62 -10.13 -26.65
C SER A 574 -8.80 -9.30 -25.65
N LYS A 575 -9.44 -8.68 -24.66
CA LYS A 575 -8.78 -7.89 -23.60
C LYS A 575 -8.78 -8.55 -22.23
N VAL A 576 -9.38 -9.74 -22.11
CA VAL A 576 -9.46 -10.46 -20.84
C VAL A 576 -8.09 -11.01 -20.49
N LYS A 577 -7.56 -10.61 -19.33
CA LYS A 577 -6.26 -11.04 -18.79
C LYS A 577 -6.39 -12.26 -17.90
N ASP A 578 -7.46 -12.33 -17.10
CA ASP A 578 -7.76 -13.45 -16.22
C ASP A 578 -9.20 -13.96 -16.44
N MET A 579 -9.29 -15.25 -16.80
CA MET A 579 -10.52 -16.02 -16.99
C MET A 579 -10.54 -17.28 -16.11
N GLY A 580 -9.70 -17.31 -15.07
CA GLY A 580 -9.56 -18.43 -14.16
C GLY A 580 -10.89 -18.78 -13.47
N ARG A 581 -11.18 -20.08 -13.35
CA ARG A 581 -12.34 -20.63 -12.64
C ARG A 581 -13.70 -20.10 -13.11
N MET A 582 -13.78 -19.52 -14.30
CA MET A 582 -15.00 -18.89 -14.82
C MET A 582 -16.22 -19.82 -14.74
N PHE A 583 -16.03 -21.12 -14.96
CA PHE A 583 -17.08 -22.15 -14.98
C PHE A 583 -16.94 -23.20 -13.87
N LYS A 584 -16.08 -22.95 -12.88
CA LYS A 584 -15.85 -23.90 -11.78
C LYS A 584 -17.18 -24.26 -11.13
N ASP A 585 -17.45 -25.56 -10.91
CA ASP A 585 -18.68 -26.08 -10.29
C ASP A 585 -19.99 -25.83 -11.09
N CYS A 586 -19.92 -25.49 -12.38
CA CYS A 586 -21.07 -25.44 -13.31
C CYS A 586 -21.51 -26.84 -13.79
N ASN A 587 -21.79 -27.75 -12.86
CA ASN A 587 -21.90 -29.18 -13.13
C ASN A 587 -23.08 -29.63 -14.00
N ASN A 588 -24.07 -28.77 -14.27
CA ASN A 588 -25.22 -29.10 -15.11
C ASN A 588 -25.14 -28.49 -16.52
N LEU A 589 -24.09 -27.73 -16.82
CA LEU A 589 -23.96 -27.02 -18.09
C LEU A 589 -23.71 -28.02 -19.23
N LYS A 590 -24.67 -28.10 -20.16
CA LYS A 590 -24.67 -29.07 -21.27
C LYS A 590 -24.57 -28.44 -22.65
N ASN A 591 -24.89 -27.15 -22.77
CA ASN A 591 -24.85 -26.40 -24.02
C ASN A 591 -24.16 -25.05 -23.80
N LEU A 592 -23.15 -24.75 -24.60
CA LEU A 592 -22.38 -23.51 -24.54
C LEU A 592 -22.22 -22.92 -25.93
N THR A 593 -22.78 -21.73 -26.16
CA THR A 593 -22.60 -21.01 -27.43
C THR A 593 -21.52 -19.95 -27.27
N LEU A 594 -20.54 -19.95 -28.19
CA LEU A 594 -19.41 -19.01 -28.20
C LEU A 594 -19.37 -18.23 -29.53
N GLY A 595 -19.08 -16.94 -29.42
CA GLY A 595 -18.93 -16.04 -30.56
C GLY A 595 -17.51 -16.03 -31.13
N LYS A 596 -17.34 -15.49 -32.33
CA LYS A 596 -16.04 -15.39 -33.02
C LYS A 596 -14.94 -14.66 -32.23
N ASN A 597 -15.32 -13.80 -31.27
CA ASN A 597 -14.39 -13.03 -30.44
C ASN A 597 -14.05 -13.74 -29.11
N PHE A 598 -14.73 -14.84 -28.79
CA PHE A 598 -14.35 -15.75 -27.71
C PHE A 598 -13.42 -16.82 -28.28
N LYS A 599 -12.10 -16.67 -28.11
CA LYS A 599 -11.11 -17.47 -28.88
C LYS A 599 -10.86 -18.87 -28.32
N ARG A 600 -10.84 -19.01 -26.99
CA ARG A 600 -10.47 -20.28 -26.36
C ARG A 600 -11.03 -20.37 -24.95
N ILE A 601 -11.45 -21.57 -24.58
CA ILE A 601 -11.65 -21.97 -23.19
C ILE A 601 -10.43 -22.82 -22.83
N LYS A 602 -9.68 -22.42 -21.80
CA LYS A 602 -8.52 -23.18 -21.29
C LYS A 602 -8.92 -23.97 -20.05
N GLU A 603 -8.12 -24.97 -19.68
CA GLU A 603 -8.34 -25.78 -18.47
C GLU A 603 -8.46 -24.91 -17.19
N GLU A 604 -7.75 -23.79 -17.13
CA GLU A 604 -7.80 -22.83 -16.01
C GLU A 604 -9.18 -22.19 -15.81
N ALA A 605 -10.05 -22.16 -16.82
CA ALA A 605 -11.43 -21.71 -16.70
C ALA A 605 -12.32 -22.71 -15.91
N GLU A 606 -11.81 -23.93 -15.67
CA GLU A 606 -12.45 -25.01 -14.90
C GLU A 606 -13.85 -25.39 -15.42
N LEU A 607 -14.07 -25.37 -16.75
CA LEU A 607 -15.29 -25.89 -17.38
C LEU A 607 -15.33 -27.42 -17.26
N PRO A 608 -16.34 -28.04 -16.59
CA PRO A 608 -16.43 -29.49 -16.47
C PRO A 608 -16.41 -30.18 -17.84
N ASN A 609 -15.53 -31.18 -18.01
CA ASN A 609 -15.34 -31.82 -19.31
C ASN A 609 -16.25 -33.04 -19.53
N GLU A 610 -16.67 -33.73 -18.46
CA GLU A 610 -17.45 -34.97 -18.51
C GLU A 610 -16.91 -36.00 -19.56
N ASP A 611 -17.74 -36.39 -20.53
CA ASP A 611 -17.40 -37.28 -21.65
C ASP A 611 -16.83 -36.53 -22.87
N GLY A 612 -16.61 -35.21 -22.74
CA GLY A 612 -16.08 -34.30 -23.74
C GLY A 612 -17.14 -33.43 -24.40
N TRP A 613 -16.74 -32.26 -24.89
CA TRP A 613 -17.57 -31.35 -25.67
C TRP A 613 -17.34 -31.56 -27.17
N VAL A 614 -18.42 -31.49 -27.95
CA VAL A 614 -18.40 -31.50 -29.42
C VAL A 614 -19.02 -30.23 -29.98
N ASN A 615 -18.59 -29.84 -31.18
CA ASN A 615 -19.30 -28.81 -31.94
C ASN A 615 -20.66 -29.38 -32.41
N ALA A 616 -21.75 -28.65 -32.20
CA ALA A 616 -23.09 -29.07 -32.59
C ALA A 616 -23.23 -29.32 -34.12
N ASN A 617 -22.39 -28.68 -34.94
CA ASN A 617 -22.33 -28.91 -36.38
C ASN A 617 -21.43 -30.09 -36.79
N ALA A 618 -20.67 -30.66 -35.85
CA ALA A 618 -19.73 -31.76 -36.07
C ALA A 618 -19.66 -32.70 -34.84
N THR A 619 -20.79 -33.32 -34.52
CA THR A 619 -20.99 -34.09 -33.27
C THR A 619 -20.16 -35.37 -33.13
N SER A 620 -19.45 -35.79 -34.18
CA SER A 620 -18.60 -36.99 -34.15
C SER A 620 -17.16 -36.73 -33.68
N VAL A 621 -16.80 -35.50 -33.33
CA VAL A 621 -15.43 -35.12 -32.96
C VAL A 621 -15.43 -34.36 -31.63
N VAL A 622 -14.85 -34.96 -30.59
CA VAL A 622 -14.59 -34.30 -29.31
C VAL A 622 -13.45 -33.30 -29.45
N VAL A 623 -13.70 -32.07 -29.01
CA VAL A 623 -12.81 -30.91 -29.20
C VAL A 623 -12.24 -30.35 -27.90
N SER A 624 -12.69 -30.83 -26.74
CA SER A 624 -12.34 -30.28 -25.41
C SER A 624 -11.17 -30.97 -24.69
N GLY A 625 -10.47 -31.89 -25.34
CA GLY A 625 -9.41 -32.68 -24.70
C GLY A 625 -9.94 -33.76 -23.74
N SER A 626 -9.04 -34.37 -22.96
CA SER A 626 -9.36 -35.46 -22.01
C SER A 626 -9.01 -35.15 -20.55
N GLY A 627 -8.63 -33.91 -20.27
CA GLY A 627 -8.45 -33.42 -18.91
C GLY A 627 -9.77 -33.41 -18.14
N GLU A 628 -9.68 -33.20 -16.83
CA GLU A 628 -10.84 -33.00 -15.96
C GLU A 628 -11.66 -31.78 -16.40
N PHE A 629 -10.97 -30.76 -16.89
CA PHE A 629 -11.55 -29.53 -17.43
C PHE A 629 -11.34 -29.43 -18.94
N ALA A 630 -12.27 -28.76 -19.60
CA ALA A 630 -12.28 -28.60 -21.04
C ALA A 630 -11.20 -27.60 -21.52
N ASP A 631 -10.50 -27.95 -22.61
CA ASP A 631 -9.66 -27.06 -23.40
C ASP A 631 -10.19 -27.00 -24.84
N ILE A 632 -10.91 -25.93 -25.18
CA ILE A 632 -11.63 -25.77 -26.45
C ILE A 632 -11.09 -24.57 -27.21
N GLU A 633 -10.53 -24.80 -28.40
CA GLU A 633 -10.22 -23.74 -29.37
C GLU A 633 -11.48 -23.41 -30.19
N ASN A 634 -11.90 -22.15 -30.21
CA ASN A 634 -13.10 -21.70 -30.94
C ASN A 634 -12.74 -20.93 -32.22
N LYS A 635 -13.36 -21.34 -33.34
CA LYS A 635 -13.15 -20.76 -34.68
C LYS A 635 -14.48 -20.32 -35.26
N GLY A 636 -14.82 -19.05 -35.06
CA GLY A 636 -16.08 -18.47 -35.51
C GLY A 636 -17.19 -18.57 -34.48
N ASN A 637 -18.44 -18.58 -34.93
CA ASN A 637 -19.61 -18.73 -34.06
C ASN A 637 -19.97 -20.21 -33.97
N ASN A 638 -19.89 -20.80 -32.78
CA ASN A 638 -20.11 -22.23 -32.58
C ASN A 638 -20.94 -22.48 -31.32
N THR A 639 -21.79 -23.50 -31.38
CA THR A 639 -22.43 -24.08 -30.21
C THR A 639 -21.74 -25.40 -29.89
N TYR A 640 -21.34 -25.56 -28.64
CA TYR A 640 -20.73 -26.77 -28.10
C TYR A 640 -21.74 -27.48 -27.20
N ILE A 641 -21.82 -28.79 -27.35
CA ILE A 641 -22.70 -29.65 -26.56
C ILE A 641 -21.89 -30.80 -25.97
N ILE A 642 -22.31 -31.33 -24.82
CA ILE A 642 -21.72 -32.56 -24.28
C ILE A 642 -21.90 -33.71 -25.28
N PHE A 643 -20.84 -34.49 -25.47
CA PHE A 643 -20.84 -35.64 -26.36
C PHE A 643 -21.85 -36.70 -25.88
N THR A 644 -22.78 -37.09 -26.75
CA THR A 644 -23.82 -38.10 -26.47
C THR A 644 -23.70 -39.33 -27.36
N GLY A 645 -22.62 -39.46 -28.14
CA GLY A 645 -22.40 -40.58 -29.06
C GLY A 645 -21.87 -41.85 -28.38
N ASP A 646 -21.72 -42.92 -29.18
CA ASP A 646 -21.06 -44.14 -28.72
C ASP A 646 -19.65 -43.81 -28.18
N PRO A 647 -19.21 -44.43 -27.07
CA PRO A 647 -17.93 -44.13 -26.44
C PRO A 647 -16.80 -44.19 -27.46
N ILE A 648 -15.95 -43.16 -27.53
CA ILE A 648 -14.78 -43.15 -28.40
C ILE A 648 -13.93 -44.40 -28.10
N THR A 649 -13.70 -45.25 -29.10
CA THR A 649 -12.95 -46.52 -28.96
C THR A 649 -11.50 -46.46 -29.44
N TYR A 650 -11.02 -45.29 -29.86
CA TYR A 650 -9.69 -45.10 -30.42
C TYR A 650 -9.02 -43.82 -29.88
N PRO A 651 -7.68 -43.75 -29.84
CA PRO A 651 -6.94 -42.58 -29.37
C PRO A 651 -7.20 -41.32 -30.20
N THR A 652 -7.46 -40.20 -29.52
CA THR A 652 -7.61 -38.87 -30.13
C THR A 652 -6.53 -37.92 -29.59
N ASN A 653 -6.34 -36.77 -30.25
CA ASN A 653 -5.34 -35.76 -29.87
C ASN A 653 -3.91 -36.31 -29.75
N ILE A 654 -3.47 -37.08 -30.75
CA ILE A 654 -2.13 -37.68 -30.75
C ILE A 654 -1.08 -36.57 -30.96
N LYS A 655 -0.32 -36.25 -29.90
CA LYS A 655 0.80 -35.31 -29.95
C LYS A 655 2.11 -36.06 -30.25
N VAL A 656 3.03 -35.38 -30.93
CA VAL A 656 4.30 -35.93 -31.40
C VAL A 656 5.45 -35.05 -30.92
N GLU A 657 6.32 -35.58 -30.08
CA GLU A 657 7.48 -34.90 -29.52
C GLU A 657 8.76 -35.63 -29.93
N TYR A 658 9.77 -34.91 -30.44
CA TYR A 658 11.04 -35.51 -30.83
C TYR A 658 12.11 -35.30 -29.75
N ASN A 659 12.80 -36.37 -29.38
CA ASN A 659 13.94 -36.38 -28.48
C ASN A 659 15.23 -36.59 -29.26
N ASP A 660 16.00 -35.52 -29.38
CA ASP A 660 17.21 -35.48 -30.18
C ASP A 660 18.36 -36.27 -29.60
N LYS A 661 18.54 -36.21 -28.27
CA LYS A 661 19.65 -36.88 -27.57
C LYS A 661 19.69 -38.37 -27.89
N TYR A 662 18.52 -38.97 -28.08
CA TYR A 662 18.38 -40.39 -28.39
C TYR A 662 17.84 -40.67 -29.80
N ARG A 663 17.54 -39.63 -30.58
CA ARG A 663 16.83 -39.69 -31.87
C ARG A 663 15.59 -40.58 -31.78
N GLN A 664 14.69 -40.24 -30.87
CA GLN A 664 13.42 -40.95 -30.60
C GLN A 664 12.24 -40.00 -30.77
N VAL A 665 11.06 -40.54 -31.08
CA VAL A 665 9.80 -39.78 -31.06
C VAL A 665 8.93 -40.32 -29.94
N ARG A 666 8.44 -39.44 -29.08
CA ARG A 666 7.43 -39.70 -28.08
C ARG A 666 6.06 -39.29 -28.63
N PHE A 667 5.11 -40.20 -28.51
CA PHE A 667 3.71 -40.01 -28.82
C PHE A 667 2.93 -39.94 -27.50
N THR A 668 2.05 -38.97 -27.36
CA THR A 668 1.07 -38.90 -26.26
C THR A 668 -0.33 -38.76 -26.84
N TRP A 669 -1.35 -39.29 -26.16
CA TRP A 669 -2.73 -39.23 -26.64
C TRP A 669 -3.73 -39.14 -25.48
N ASN A 670 -4.98 -38.82 -25.81
CA ASN A 670 -6.07 -38.81 -24.84
C ASN A 670 -6.42 -40.24 -24.38
N LYS A 671 -6.66 -40.43 -23.09
CA LYS A 671 -7.08 -41.74 -22.56
C LYS A 671 -8.44 -42.13 -23.13
N VAL A 672 -8.52 -43.33 -23.69
CA VAL A 672 -9.74 -43.94 -24.18
C VAL A 672 -10.48 -44.61 -23.01
N LYS A 673 -11.70 -44.16 -22.72
CA LYS A 673 -12.54 -44.69 -21.63
C LYS A 673 -12.79 -46.19 -21.84
N GLY A 674 -12.43 -47.02 -20.86
CA GLY A 674 -12.57 -48.48 -20.94
C GLY A 674 -11.49 -49.21 -21.77
N ALA A 675 -10.47 -48.50 -22.27
CA ALA A 675 -9.33 -49.16 -22.91
C ALA A 675 -8.43 -49.83 -21.86
N ASP A 676 -8.15 -51.11 -22.09
CA ASP A 676 -7.25 -51.90 -21.25
C ASP A 676 -5.80 -51.90 -21.79
N SER A 677 -5.59 -51.47 -23.04
CA SER A 677 -4.29 -51.44 -23.71
C SER A 677 -4.31 -50.58 -24.98
N TYR A 678 -3.14 -50.10 -25.40
CA TYR A 678 -2.87 -49.45 -26.68
C TYR A 678 -1.80 -50.19 -27.49
N GLY A 679 -1.80 -49.95 -28.80
CA GLY A 679 -0.88 -50.51 -29.77
C GLY A 679 -0.47 -49.49 -30.81
N ILE A 680 0.78 -49.56 -31.26
CA ILE A 680 1.41 -48.61 -32.18
C ILE A 680 1.74 -49.35 -33.47
N ALA A 681 1.33 -48.81 -34.61
CA ALA A 681 1.70 -49.29 -35.93
C ALA A 681 2.39 -48.19 -36.74
N VAL A 682 3.40 -48.54 -37.53
CA VAL A 682 4.16 -47.61 -38.38
C VAL A 682 4.02 -48.05 -39.83
N TYR A 683 3.83 -47.09 -40.74
CA TYR A 683 3.74 -47.35 -42.17
C TYR A 683 5.14 -47.40 -42.80
N LEU A 684 5.54 -48.57 -43.30
CA LEU A 684 6.87 -48.82 -43.85
C LEU A 684 6.76 -49.63 -45.15
N ALA A 685 7.44 -49.17 -46.21
CA ALA A 685 7.49 -49.83 -47.52
C ALA A 685 6.08 -50.19 -48.08
N GLY A 686 5.12 -49.27 -47.95
CA GLY A 686 3.77 -49.41 -48.48
C GLY A 686 2.81 -50.28 -47.65
N LYS A 687 3.16 -50.65 -46.40
CA LYS A 687 2.31 -51.45 -45.51
C LYS A 687 2.41 -50.99 -44.05
N TRP A 688 1.32 -51.13 -43.29
CA TRP A 688 1.30 -50.93 -41.84
C TRP A 688 1.96 -52.11 -41.12
N LYS A 689 2.84 -51.82 -40.16
CA LYS A 689 3.49 -52.82 -39.30
C LYS A 689 3.31 -52.44 -37.84
N VAL A 690 2.84 -53.38 -37.02
CA VAL A 690 2.76 -53.18 -35.56
C VAL A 690 4.16 -53.10 -34.99
N GLN A 691 4.45 -52.00 -34.30
CA GLN A 691 5.73 -51.70 -33.69
C GLN A 691 5.73 -52.01 -32.17
N ALA A 692 4.60 -51.79 -31.50
CA ALA A 692 4.42 -52.09 -30.07
C ALA A 692 2.95 -52.39 -29.75
N GLN A 693 2.69 -53.16 -28.70
CA GLN A 693 1.36 -53.52 -28.20
C GLN A 693 1.41 -53.70 -26.67
N ASN A 694 0.26 -53.80 -26.01
CA ASN A 694 0.15 -53.93 -24.54
C ASN A 694 0.60 -52.70 -23.75
N ILE A 695 0.50 -51.51 -24.35
CA ILE A 695 0.83 -50.24 -23.67
C ILE A 695 -0.37 -49.89 -22.78
N THR A 696 -0.17 -49.77 -21.47
CA THR A 696 -1.25 -49.44 -20.52
C THR A 696 -1.35 -47.95 -20.22
N ASP A 697 -0.34 -47.18 -20.60
CA ASP A 697 -0.27 -45.73 -20.46
C ASP A 697 -0.76 -45.02 -21.73
N THR A 698 -0.89 -43.70 -21.69
CA THR A 698 -1.24 -42.87 -22.85
C THR A 698 -0.02 -42.21 -23.51
N VAL A 699 1.16 -42.81 -23.31
CA VAL A 699 2.43 -42.38 -23.87
C VAL A 699 3.20 -43.56 -24.45
N TYR A 700 3.88 -43.34 -25.57
CA TYR A 700 4.81 -44.29 -26.16
C TYR A 700 6.03 -43.58 -26.72
N THR A 701 7.23 -44.08 -26.46
CA THR A 701 8.47 -43.56 -27.06
C THR A 701 9.06 -44.58 -28.02
N SER A 702 9.33 -44.17 -29.26
CA SER A 702 9.90 -45.00 -30.31
C SER A 702 11.28 -45.57 -29.93
N PRO A 703 11.82 -46.57 -30.63
CA PRO A 703 13.22 -46.97 -30.51
C PRO A 703 14.21 -45.83 -30.81
N LYS A 704 15.41 -45.91 -30.22
CA LYS A 704 16.53 -44.95 -30.43
C LYS A 704 17.05 -44.97 -31.85
N ASN A 705 17.69 -43.88 -32.27
CA ASN A 705 18.43 -43.75 -33.53
C ASN A 705 17.57 -43.77 -34.81
N LEU A 706 16.40 -43.11 -34.78
CA LEU A 706 15.65 -42.85 -36.01
C LEU A 706 16.49 -42.02 -36.99
N THR A 707 16.31 -42.26 -38.30
CA THR A 707 17.16 -41.69 -39.35
C THR A 707 16.82 -40.21 -39.60
N PRO A 708 17.78 -39.28 -39.45
CA PRO A 708 17.58 -37.87 -39.81
C PRO A 708 17.15 -37.69 -41.27
N GLY A 709 16.28 -36.72 -41.53
CA GLY A 709 15.70 -36.43 -42.84
C GLY A 709 14.58 -37.40 -43.29
N LYS A 710 14.14 -38.35 -42.46
CA LYS A 710 13.05 -39.30 -42.79
C LYS A 710 11.72 -38.93 -42.12
N THR A 711 10.63 -39.10 -42.86
CA THR A 711 9.25 -39.00 -42.36
C THR A 711 8.66 -40.38 -42.13
N TYR A 712 8.05 -40.60 -40.97
CA TYR A 712 7.34 -41.82 -40.60
C TYR A 712 5.85 -41.51 -40.40
N GLN A 713 4.96 -42.44 -40.77
CA GLN A 713 3.53 -42.36 -40.49
C GLN A 713 3.17 -43.39 -39.41
N VAL A 714 2.44 -43.00 -38.37
CA VAL A 714 2.19 -43.80 -37.16
C VAL A 714 0.69 -43.79 -36.79
N ALA A 715 0.13 -44.97 -36.58
CA ALA A 715 -1.25 -45.19 -36.11
C ALA A 715 -1.22 -45.73 -34.69
N ILE A 716 -2.15 -45.29 -33.85
CA ILE A 716 -2.29 -45.74 -32.45
C ILE A 716 -3.70 -46.32 -32.29
N ALA A 717 -3.79 -47.60 -31.94
CA ALA A 717 -5.05 -48.30 -31.69
C ALA A 717 -5.26 -48.49 -30.19
N ALA A 718 -6.51 -48.41 -29.74
CA ALA A 718 -6.90 -48.80 -28.39
C ALA A 718 -7.63 -50.15 -28.42
N ARG A 719 -7.47 -50.91 -27.33
CA ARG A 719 -8.20 -52.15 -27.08
C ARG A 719 -9.23 -51.89 -25.99
N VAL A 720 -10.49 -51.83 -26.38
CA VAL A 720 -11.63 -51.60 -25.48
C VAL A 720 -12.41 -52.91 -25.39
N ASN A 721 -12.67 -53.39 -24.17
CA ASN A 721 -13.36 -54.67 -23.93
C ASN A 721 -12.76 -55.85 -24.72
N GLY A 722 -11.42 -55.92 -24.80
CA GLY A 722 -10.70 -56.97 -25.52
C GLY A 722 -10.67 -56.86 -27.06
N LYS A 723 -11.29 -55.85 -27.68
CA LYS A 723 -11.28 -55.64 -29.15
C LYS A 723 -10.46 -54.43 -29.55
N TRP A 724 -9.62 -54.58 -30.57
CA TRP A 724 -8.82 -53.49 -31.14
C TRP A 724 -9.59 -52.69 -32.18
N ASP A 725 -9.60 -51.37 -32.06
CA ASP A 725 -10.11 -50.49 -33.11
C ASP A 725 -8.99 -50.07 -34.09
N THR A 726 -8.60 -50.99 -34.96
CA THR A 726 -7.52 -50.76 -35.93
C THR A 726 -7.95 -49.88 -37.11
N ALA A 727 -9.24 -49.88 -37.45
CA ALA A 727 -9.74 -49.13 -38.61
C ALA A 727 -9.69 -47.62 -38.35
N ASN A 728 -10.19 -47.18 -37.19
CA ASN A 728 -10.10 -45.76 -36.82
C ASN A 728 -8.68 -45.34 -36.48
N ALA A 729 -7.85 -46.23 -35.91
CA ALA A 729 -6.43 -45.96 -35.68
C ALA A 729 -5.67 -45.60 -36.96
N ILE A 730 -5.90 -46.35 -38.05
CA ILE A 730 -5.26 -46.10 -39.35
C ILE A 730 -5.80 -44.83 -39.99
N LYS A 731 -7.12 -44.60 -39.90
CA LYS A 731 -7.76 -43.39 -40.42
C LYS A 731 -7.21 -42.11 -39.78
N ASN A 732 -6.80 -42.18 -38.52
CA ASN A 732 -6.31 -41.05 -37.72
C ASN A 732 -4.78 -41.10 -37.50
N ALA A 733 -4.03 -41.74 -38.40
CA ALA A 733 -2.57 -41.82 -38.27
C ALA A 733 -1.88 -40.46 -38.42
N VAL A 734 -0.84 -40.22 -37.62
CA VAL A 734 -0.02 -39.00 -37.63
C VAL A 734 1.30 -39.21 -38.36
N THR A 735 1.95 -38.14 -38.82
CA THR A 735 3.30 -38.18 -39.42
C THR A 735 4.33 -37.48 -38.55
N CYS A 736 5.59 -37.95 -38.57
CA CYS A 736 6.71 -37.32 -37.87
C CYS A 736 7.99 -37.34 -38.71
N THR A 737 8.66 -36.19 -38.86
CA THR A 737 9.93 -36.03 -39.60
C THR A 737 11.08 -35.85 -38.64
N ILE A 738 12.19 -36.58 -38.84
CA ILE A 738 13.40 -36.49 -38.01
C ILE A 738 14.30 -35.39 -38.58
N VAL A 739 14.64 -34.38 -37.77
CA VAL A 739 15.36 -33.16 -38.22
C VAL A 739 16.89 -33.36 -38.25
N ASP A 740 17.58 -32.72 -39.20
CA ASP A 740 19.05 -32.60 -39.26
C ASP A 740 19.47 -31.21 -38.73
N TYR A 741 20.34 -31.16 -37.71
CA TYR A 741 20.57 -29.96 -36.87
C TYR A 741 21.79 -29.12 -37.27
N ASN A 742 22.49 -29.43 -38.36
CA ASN A 742 23.68 -28.67 -38.80
C ASN A 742 23.37 -27.43 -39.68
N SER A 743 22.13 -26.95 -39.73
CA SER A 743 21.73 -25.81 -40.58
C SER A 743 20.84 -24.80 -39.84
N TYR A 744 21.39 -24.08 -38.85
CA TYR A 744 20.76 -22.87 -38.31
C TYR A 744 21.42 -21.62 -38.91
N VAL A 745 20.67 -20.53 -39.00
CA VAL A 745 21.17 -19.20 -39.37
C VAL A 745 21.99 -18.67 -38.19
N LYS A 746 23.25 -18.31 -38.41
CA LYS A 746 24.10 -17.71 -37.36
C LYS A 746 23.68 -16.26 -37.08
N PRO A 747 23.81 -15.77 -35.84
CA PRO A 747 23.60 -14.36 -35.53
C PRO A 747 24.59 -13.46 -36.26
N ASP A 748 24.17 -12.23 -36.56
CA ASP A 748 25.05 -11.20 -37.12
C ASP A 748 26.17 -10.84 -36.13
N ARG A 749 25.84 -10.87 -34.83
CA ARG A 749 26.77 -10.66 -33.72
C ARG A 749 26.57 -11.70 -32.63
N GLU A 750 27.63 -12.43 -32.30
CA GLU A 750 27.67 -13.32 -31.13
C GLU A 750 27.98 -12.50 -29.87
N ILE A 751 27.24 -12.75 -28.78
CA ILE A 751 27.39 -12.06 -27.51
C ILE A 751 27.96 -13.04 -26.49
N ARG A 752 29.15 -12.72 -25.95
CA ARG A 752 29.90 -13.60 -25.04
C ARG A 752 29.38 -13.56 -23.59
N PHE A 753 28.74 -12.46 -23.21
CA PHE A 753 28.12 -12.21 -21.90
C PHE A 753 26.72 -11.63 -22.12
N GLY A 754 25.83 -12.36 -22.78
CA GLY A 754 24.49 -11.85 -23.08
C GLY A 754 23.53 -12.01 -21.91
N SER A 755 22.43 -11.25 -21.98
CA SER A 755 21.42 -11.17 -20.93
C SER A 755 20.73 -12.51 -20.65
N ASP A 756 20.35 -12.70 -19.40
CA ASP A 756 19.50 -13.78 -18.95
C ASP A 756 18.11 -13.60 -19.55
N LEU A 757 17.72 -14.56 -20.38
CA LEU A 757 16.41 -14.65 -20.98
C LEU A 757 15.54 -15.58 -20.13
N TYR A 758 14.36 -15.13 -19.76
CA TYR A 758 13.39 -15.92 -19.00
C TYR A 758 12.12 -16.09 -19.80
N VAL A 759 11.78 -17.34 -20.10
CA VAL A 759 10.57 -17.69 -20.84
C VAL A 759 9.36 -17.45 -19.94
N ILE A 760 8.55 -16.43 -20.26
CA ILE A 760 7.36 -16.07 -19.48
C ILE A 760 6.08 -16.71 -20.03
N ALA A 761 6.05 -17.02 -21.32
CA ALA A 761 4.97 -17.81 -21.91
C ALA A 761 5.02 -19.27 -21.40
N ASP A 762 3.88 -19.97 -21.38
CA ASP A 762 3.79 -21.37 -20.95
C ASP A 762 4.73 -22.29 -21.74
N GLU A 763 4.97 -21.97 -23.01
CA GLU A 763 6.03 -22.51 -23.86
C GLU A 763 6.34 -21.56 -25.02
N ILE A 764 7.57 -21.60 -25.52
CA ILE A 764 7.98 -20.90 -26.75
C ILE A 764 8.60 -21.88 -27.75
N THR A 765 8.57 -21.53 -29.03
CA THR A 765 9.22 -22.31 -30.08
C THR A 765 10.59 -21.71 -30.42
N MET A 766 11.60 -22.58 -30.53
CA MET A 766 12.92 -22.24 -31.05
C MET A 766 13.00 -22.66 -32.52
N TYR A 767 13.48 -21.76 -33.37
CA TYR A 767 13.51 -21.87 -34.84
C TYR A 767 14.95 -21.91 -35.37
N LEU A 768 15.12 -22.45 -36.58
CA LEU A 768 16.44 -22.51 -37.25
C LEU A 768 16.91 -21.14 -37.74
N GLY A 769 16.04 -20.13 -37.81
CA GLY A 769 16.36 -18.77 -38.24
C GLY A 769 15.47 -17.73 -37.56
N PRO A 770 15.77 -16.43 -37.72
CA PRO A 770 15.15 -15.31 -36.98
C PRO A 770 13.76 -14.90 -37.52
N ASP A 771 12.97 -15.88 -37.98
CA ASP A 771 11.54 -15.73 -38.30
C ASP A 771 10.83 -17.10 -38.25
N THR A 772 9.49 -17.08 -38.27
CA THR A 772 8.66 -18.28 -38.15
C THR A 772 8.58 -19.13 -39.41
N SER A 773 9.15 -18.69 -40.54
CA SER A 773 9.21 -19.45 -41.80
C SER A 773 10.30 -20.54 -41.77
N TYR A 774 11.29 -20.41 -40.88
CA TYR A 774 12.33 -21.40 -40.67
C TYR A 774 11.83 -22.64 -39.92
N GLY A 775 12.50 -23.77 -40.14
CA GLY A 775 12.14 -25.02 -39.47
C GLY A 775 12.24 -24.93 -37.94
N LYS A 776 11.31 -25.59 -37.25
CA LYS A 776 11.30 -25.71 -35.79
C LYS A 776 12.43 -26.59 -35.28
N VAL A 777 13.17 -26.12 -34.27
CA VAL A 777 14.26 -26.82 -33.59
C VAL A 777 13.75 -27.61 -32.39
N THR A 778 12.97 -26.95 -31.52
CA THR A 778 12.33 -27.54 -30.32
C THR A 778 11.30 -26.56 -29.75
N THR A 779 10.51 -27.00 -28.75
CA THR A 779 9.85 -26.09 -27.81
C THR A 779 10.68 -25.95 -26.55
N ILE A 780 10.58 -24.78 -25.92
CA ILE A 780 11.19 -24.44 -24.63
C ILE A 780 10.03 -24.17 -23.66
N PRO A 781 9.90 -24.92 -22.56
CA PRO A 781 8.86 -24.69 -21.57
C PRO A 781 8.97 -23.31 -20.93
N GLY A 782 7.84 -22.80 -20.46
CA GLY A 782 7.79 -21.63 -19.60
C GLY A 782 8.61 -21.81 -18.34
N LYS A 783 8.98 -20.68 -17.74
CA LYS A 783 9.85 -20.60 -16.56
C LYS A 783 11.27 -21.14 -16.79
N THR A 784 11.68 -21.30 -18.05
CA THR A 784 13.06 -21.68 -18.41
C THR A 784 13.95 -20.44 -18.44
N SER A 785 15.09 -20.50 -17.76
CA SER A 785 16.17 -19.54 -17.94
C SER A 785 17.07 -19.98 -19.08
N LEU A 786 17.38 -19.04 -19.96
CA LEU A 786 18.21 -19.17 -21.15
C LEU A 786 19.23 -18.03 -21.15
N GLN A 787 20.27 -18.15 -21.98
CA GLN A 787 21.23 -17.09 -22.19
C GLN A 787 21.09 -16.54 -23.61
N GLU A 788 21.09 -15.22 -23.76
CA GLU A 788 21.22 -14.60 -25.07
C GLU A 788 22.67 -14.76 -25.57
N LEU A 789 22.82 -15.42 -26.72
CA LEU A 789 24.13 -15.74 -27.30
C LEU A 789 24.40 -14.96 -28.59
N GLY A 790 23.41 -14.24 -29.10
CA GLY A 790 23.58 -13.40 -30.29
C GLY A 790 22.30 -12.71 -30.72
N VAL A 791 22.47 -11.70 -31.57
CA VAL A 791 21.40 -10.84 -32.09
C VAL A 791 21.48 -10.70 -33.61
N MET A 792 20.36 -10.36 -34.24
CA MET A 792 20.32 -9.87 -35.62
C MET A 792 20.26 -8.35 -35.61
N ASN A 793 21.02 -7.69 -36.49
CA ASN A 793 20.93 -6.24 -36.61
C ASN A 793 19.54 -5.85 -37.17
N ASN A 794 18.90 -4.84 -36.56
CA ASN A 794 17.56 -4.34 -36.93
C ASN A 794 16.43 -5.37 -36.76
N ASN A 795 16.58 -6.37 -35.89
CA ASN A 795 15.51 -7.33 -35.57
C ASN A 795 15.57 -7.75 -34.09
N ASP A 796 15.18 -6.82 -33.23
CA ASP A 796 15.27 -6.98 -31.76
C ASP A 796 14.18 -7.91 -31.21
N ASN A 797 13.26 -8.35 -32.08
CA ASN A 797 12.22 -9.29 -31.75
C ASN A 797 12.71 -10.75 -31.70
N TRP A 798 13.96 -11.03 -32.04
CA TRP A 798 14.51 -12.38 -32.04
C TRP A 798 15.83 -12.44 -31.28
N ALA A 799 15.93 -13.43 -30.40
CA ALA A 799 17.14 -13.70 -29.63
C ALA A 799 17.74 -15.04 -30.05
N PHE A 800 19.04 -15.07 -30.31
CA PHE A 800 19.74 -16.33 -30.53
C PHE A 800 20.12 -16.93 -29.18
N THR A 801 19.84 -18.21 -28.98
CA THR A 801 20.05 -18.87 -27.69
C THR A 801 20.47 -20.33 -27.85
N GLU A 802 20.92 -20.91 -26.74
CA GLU A 802 21.17 -22.33 -26.59
C GLU A 802 20.15 -22.91 -25.60
N TYR A 803 19.57 -24.04 -25.97
CA TYR A 803 18.73 -24.81 -25.07
C TYR A 803 19.01 -26.30 -25.24
N LYS A 804 19.56 -26.92 -24.19
CA LYS A 804 19.82 -28.37 -24.09
C LYS A 804 20.70 -28.92 -25.21
N GLY A 805 21.77 -28.21 -25.54
CA GLY A 805 22.77 -28.57 -26.55
C GLY A 805 22.39 -28.16 -27.98
N LYS A 806 21.28 -27.44 -28.17
CA LYS A 806 20.81 -26.99 -29.48
C LYS A 806 20.84 -25.47 -29.58
N TYR A 807 21.28 -24.98 -30.72
CA TYR A 807 21.29 -23.55 -31.03
C TYR A 807 20.11 -23.19 -31.92
N GLY A 808 19.53 -22.01 -31.71
CA GLY A 808 18.44 -21.51 -32.54
C GLY A 808 17.91 -20.15 -32.06
N TRP A 809 16.89 -19.68 -32.77
CA TRP A 809 16.29 -18.38 -32.56
C TRP A 809 14.96 -18.50 -31.83
N VAL A 810 14.76 -17.67 -30.81
CA VAL A 810 13.51 -17.58 -30.08
C VAL A 810 12.91 -16.19 -30.22
N GLN A 811 11.59 -16.14 -30.37
CA GLN A 811 10.88 -14.89 -30.56
C GLN A 811 10.64 -14.22 -29.21
N VAL A 812 10.98 -12.93 -29.08
CA VAL A 812 10.83 -12.14 -27.86
C VAL A 812 9.41 -11.63 -27.69
N MET A 813 8.77 -11.18 -28.76
CA MET A 813 7.38 -10.72 -28.88
C MET A 813 6.66 -11.53 -29.96
N ASN A 814 5.50 -12.11 -29.65
CA ASN A 814 4.74 -12.86 -30.64
C ASN A 814 4.09 -11.93 -31.71
N GLU A 815 3.41 -12.53 -32.68
CA GLU A 815 2.70 -11.82 -33.76
C GLU A 815 1.57 -10.88 -33.28
N PHE A 816 1.13 -11.00 -32.02
CA PHE A 816 0.12 -10.16 -31.38
C PHE A 816 0.73 -9.02 -30.56
N GLY A 817 2.06 -8.89 -30.53
CA GLY A 817 2.76 -7.89 -29.73
C GLY A 817 2.86 -8.25 -28.24
N GLU A 818 2.69 -9.52 -27.88
CA GLU A 818 2.84 -9.98 -26.49
C GLU A 818 4.23 -10.55 -26.24
N ARG A 819 4.85 -10.10 -25.14
CA ARG A 819 6.17 -10.58 -24.73
C ARG A 819 6.13 -12.05 -24.32
N GLN A 820 6.97 -12.85 -24.97
CA GLN A 820 7.16 -14.27 -24.72
C GLN A 820 8.40 -14.54 -23.84
N ILE A 821 9.36 -13.61 -23.87
CA ILE A 821 10.64 -13.69 -23.16
C ILE A 821 10.88 -12.38 -22.40
N GLN A 822 11.08 -12.50 -21.09
CA GLN A 822 11.58 -11.43 -20.23
C GLN A 822 13.11 -11.43 -20.25
N ILE A 823 13.72 -10.25 -20.35
CA ILE A 823 15.19 -10.09 -20.30
C ILE A 823 15.52 -9.54 -18.90
N ARG A 824 16.25 -10.33 -18.10
CA ARG A 824 16.39 -10.11 -16.66
C ARG A 824 17.65 -9.34 -16.23
N SER A 825 18.63 -9.19 -17.11
CA SER A 825 19.96 -8.73 -16.70
C SER A 825 20.16 -7.21 -16.66
N LEU A 826 19.38 -6.43 -17.40
CA LEU A 826 19.56 -4.97 -17.49
C LEU A 826 18.27 -4.25 -17.11
N ILE A 827 18.36 -3.39 -16.10
CA ILE A 827 17.24 -2.59 -15.58
C ILE A 827 17.67 -1.13 -15.56
N VAL A 828 16.94 -0.28 -16.27
CA VAL A 828 17.11 1.18 -16.18
C VAL A 828 16.49 1.62 -14.87
N LYS A 829 17.31 2.13 -13.94
CA LYS A 829 16.86 2.50 -12.59
C LYS A 829 16.91 4.00 -12.37
N LYS A 830 15.77 4.53 -11.91
CA LYS A 830 15.59 5.90 -11.43
C LYS A 830 16.02 7.02 -12.40
N PRO A 831 15.64 6.98 -13.68
CA PRO A 831 15.43 8.23 -14.41
C PRO A 831 14.45 9.15 -13.67
N VAL A 832 14.93 10.33 -13.29
CA VAL A 832 14.11 11.41 -12.75
C VAL A 832 14.26 12.65 -13.62
N ILE A 833 13.14 13.28 -13.97
CA ILE A 833 13.06 14.41 -14.89
C ILE A 833 12.61 15.65 -14.10
N TYR A 834 13.48 16.66 -14.03
CA TYR A 834 13.21 17.97 -13.48
C TYR A 834 12.89 18.96 -14.59
N LEU A 835 11.92 19.84 -14.34
CA LEU A 835 11.45 20.85 -15.29
C LEU A 835 11.61 22.24 -14.67
N TYR A 836 12.41 23.10 -15.30
CA TYR A 836 12.72 24.46 -14.83
C TYR A 836 12.35 25.52 -15.88
N PRO A 837 11.07 25.88 -16.03
CA PRO A 837 10.66 26.94 -16.94
C PRO A 837 10.93 28.33 -16.36
N GLU A 838 11.09 29.37 -17.19
CA GLU A 838 11.31 30.76 -16.72
C GLU A 838 10.09 31.36 -15.99
N LYS A 839 8.90 30.80 -16.24
CA LYS A 839 7.62 31.15 -15.62
C LYS A 839 6.79 29.89 -15.48
N GLU A 840 5.76 29.93 -14.64
CA GLU A 840 4.79 28.83 -14.52
C GLU A 840 4.26 28.43 -15.91
N THR A 841 4.45 27.16 -16.28
CA THR A 841 4.23 26.67 -17.64
C THR A 841 3.57 25.30 -17.60
N ASP A 842 2.56 25.12 -18.44
CA ASP A 842 1.98 23.81 -18.71
C ASP A 842 2.95 22.99 -19.56
N VAL A 843 3.34 21.82 -19.07
CA VAL A 843 4.29 20.93 -19.74
C VAL A 843 3.68 19.54 -19.89
N HIS A 844 3.73 19.02 -21.11
CA HIS A 844 3.46 17.62 -21.43
C HIS A 844 4.79 16.89 -21.66
N VAL A 845 4.99 15.74 -21.01
CA VAL A 845 6.22 14.92 -21.13
C VAL A 845 5.86 13.48 -21.48
N GLU A 846 6.38 12.98 -22.60
CA GLU A 846 6.29 11.57 -22.99
C GLU A 846 7.68 10.93 -23.03
N VAL A 847 7.76 9.68 -22.60
CA VAL A 847 8.90 8.78 -22.72
C VAL A 847 8.58 7.70 -23.76
N GLU A 848 9.35 7.64 -24.83
CA GLU A 848 9.34 6.57 -25.82
C GLU A 848 10.57 5.69 -25.62
N LEU A 849 10.36 4.43 -25.25
CA LEU A 849 11.43 3.44 -25.12
C LEU A 849 11.50 2.58 -26.38
N THR A 850 12.68 2.50 -27.01
CA THR A 850 12.89 1.73 -28.25
C THR A 850 13.45 0.33 -27.98
N GLU A 851 14.20 0.16 -26.89
CA GLU A 851 14.90 -1.09 -26.54
C GLU A 851 14.59 -1.57 -25.10
N ALA A 852 13.53 -1.05 -24.47
CA ALA A 852 13.10 -1.39 -23.11
C ALA A 852 11.58 -1.20 -22.95
N ASP A 853 11.00 -1.74 -21.86
CA ASP A 853 9.61 -1.50 -21.49
C ASP A 853 9.51 -0.68 -20.20
N LEU A 854 8.60 0.29 -20.14
CA LEU A 854 8.30 1.01 -18.90
C LEU A 854 7.79 0.04 -17.84
N SER A 855 8.33 0.13 -16.62
CA SER A 855 7.95 -0.75 -15.51
C SER A 855 7.15 0.02 -14.45
N THR A 856 7.74 1.07 -13.88
CA THR A 856 7.16 1.90 -12.83
C THR A 856 7.24 3.35 -13.26
N THR A 857 6.19 4.09 -12.98
CA THR A 857 6.15 5.54 -13.22
C THR A 857 5.50 6.24 -12.04
N TYR A 858 5.98 7.43 -11.72
CA TYR A 858 5.38 8.27 -10.69
C TYR A 858 5.56 9.75 -11.06
N PRO A 859 4.49 10.55 -11.20
CA PRO A 859 3.07 10.19 -11.09
C PRO A 859 2.61 9.14 -12.11
N LYS A 860 1.38 8.64 -12.00
CA LYS A 860 0.87 7.60 -12.93
C LYS A 860 0.99 8.08 -14.39
N TYR A 861 1.74 7.34 -15.20
CA TYR A 861 1.92 7.61 -16.62
C TYR A 861 0.70 7.17 -17.44
N ASN A 862 0.06 8.09 -18.16
CA ASN A 862 -1.15 7.85 -18.94
C ASN A 862 -0.94 8.27 -20.40
N ASN A 863 0.03 7.65 -21.08
CA ASN A 863 0.56 8.09 -22.39
C ASN A 863 1.22 9.47 -22.31
N GLY A 864 1.95 9.73 -21.24
CA GLY A 864 2.55 11.02 -20.94
C GLY A 864 2.19 11.53 -19.54
N TRP A 865 2.88 12.58 -19.10
CA TRP A 865 2.54 13.37 -17.93
C TRP A 865 2.17 14.79 -18.33
N ASP A 866 1.00 15.23 -17.89
CA ASP A 866 0.54 16.60 -18.00
C ASP A 866 0.73 17.30 -16.65
N VAL A 867 1.65 18.26 -16.58
CA VAL A 867 1.98 18.98 -15.34
C VAL A 867 1.98 20.49 -15.53
N VAL A 868 1.81 21.22 -14.43
CA VAL A 868 2.17 22.63 -14.33
C VAL A 868 3.54 22.70 -13.67
N ALA A 869 4.56 23.11 -14.41
CA ALA A 869 5.93 23.25 -13.92
C ALA A 869 6.22 24.70 -13.51
N LYS A 870 6.94 24.89 -12.39
CA LYS A 870 7.29 26.21 -11.85
C LYS A 870 8.80 26.48 -11.91
N PRO A 871 9.23 27.76 -11.92
CA PRO A 871 10.66 28.10 -12.03
C PRO A 871 11.55 27.54 -10.92
N ASP A 872 10.98 27.26 -9.74
CA ASP A 872 11.70 26.64 -8.64
C ASP A 872 11.93 25.13 -8.86
N GLY A 873 11.34 24.52 -9.89
CA GLY A 873 11.38 23.09 -10.22
C GLY A 873 10.22 22.26 -9.63
N SER A 874 9.26 22.89 -8.94
CA SER A 874 8.09 22.19 -8.41
C SER A 874 7.04 21.94 -9.49
N LEU A 875 6.36 20.80 -9.39
CA LEU A 875 5.38 20.33 -10.37
C LEU A 875 4.02 20.13 -9.70
N VAL A 876 2.95 20.44 -10.43
CA VAL A 876 1.57 20.06 -10.07
C VAL A 876 1.02 19.13 -11.15
N ASN A 877 0.68 17.90 -10.77
CA ASN A 877 0.09 16.93 -11.68
C ASN A 877 -1.35 17.33 -12.05
N LYS A 878 -1.66 17.46 -13.34
CA LYS A 878 -3.00 17.89 -13.79
C LYS A 878 -4.06 16.82 -13.61
N ALA A 879 -3.67 15.54 -13.53
CA ALA A 879 -4.62 14.44 -13.42
C ALA A 879 -5.30 14.36 -12.04
N ASP A 880 -4.61 14.75 -10.97
CA ASP A 880 -5.08 14.58 -9.59
C ASP A 880 -4.71 15.75 -8.64
N GLY A 881 -4.04 16.79 -9.13
CA GLY A 881 -3.64 17.97 -8.36
C GLY A 881 -2.47 17.74 -7.40
N SER A 882 -1.82 16.57 -7.43
CA SER A 882 -0.72 16.25 -6.51
C SER A 882 0.58 17.02 -6.83
N HIS A 883 1.34 17.33 -5.77
CA HIS A 883 2.60 18.08 -5.87
C HIS A 883 3.80 17.13 -5.97
N HIS A 884 4.69 17.39 -6.92
CA HIS A 884 5.89 16.59 -7.17
C HIS A 884 7.12 17.46 -7.36
N ARG A 885 8.29 16.87 -7.16
CA ARG A 885 9.58 17.52 -7.43
C ARG A 885 10.18 17.16 -8.79
N TYR A 886 9.86 15.97 -9.29
CA TYR A 886 10.31 15.44 -10.56
C TYR A 886 9.29 14.43 -11.08
N LEU A 887 9.38 14.11 -12.37
CA LEU A 887 8.71 12.94 -12.95
C LEU A 887 9.67 11.76 -12.86
N PHE A 888 9.19 10.59 -12.47
CA PHE A 888 9.99 9.39 -12.29
C PHE A 888 9.53 8.28 -13.24
N TRP A 889 10.50 7.58 -13.83
CA TRP A 889 10.26 6.31 -14.49
C TRP A 889 11.38 5.30 -14.22
N ASP A 890 11.06 4.02 -14.34
CA ASP A 890 12.02 2.92 -14.47
C ASP A 890 11.63 2.02 -15.65
N ALA A 891 12.58 1.21 -16.13
CA ALA A 891 12.32 0.29 -17.23
C ALA A 891 12.96 -1.09 -17.03
N VAL A 892 12.30 -2.09 -17.59
CA VAL A 892 12.71 -3.50 -17.62
C VAL A 892 12.88 -3.96 -19.06
N ASN A 893 13.41 -5.17 -19.23
CA ASN A 893 13.66 -5.77 -20.54
C ASN A 893 14.62 -4.95 -21.42
N CYS A 894 15.56 -4.22 -20.81
CA CYS A 894 16.50 -3.37 -21.52
C CYS A 894 17.51 -4.19 -22.34
N ARG A 895 17.68 -3.82 -23.61
CA ARG A 895 18.67 -4.41 -24.53
C ARG A 895 19.73 -3.43 -25.00
N THR A 896 19.75 -2.24 -24.41
CA THR A 896 20.67 -1.18 -24.82
C THR A 896 22.12 -1.59 -24.61
N ASP A 897 22.85 -1.54 -25.71
CA ASP A 897 24.27 -1.85 -25.76
C ASP A 897 25.06 -0.63 -25.30
N PHE A 898 25.19 -0.51 -23.98
CA PHE A 898 25.87 0.59 -23.31
C PHE A 898 27.37 0.59 -23.62
N ASP A 899 27.92 1.77 -23.87
CA ASP A 899 29.29 1.94 -24.35
C ASP A 899 30.28 2.01 -23.18
N PHE A 900 31.16 1.02 -23.10
CA PHE A 900 32.32 0.97 -22.19
C PHE A 900 33.66 1.01 -22.94
N SER A 901 33.68 1.50 -24.19
CA SER A 901 34.93 1.71 -24.94
C SER A 901 35.81 2.79 -24.30
N LYS A 902 35.18 3.77 -23.62
CA LYS A 902 35.81 4.77 -22.76
C LYS A 902 35.05 4.85 -21.45
N GLY A 903 35.74 5.25 -20.38
CA GLY A 903 35.13 5.31 -19.05
C GLY A 903 36.17 5.57 -17.97
N PHE A 904 35.83 5.24 -16.73
CA PHE A 904 36.66 5.48 -15.56
C PHE A 904 36.68 4.25 -14.68
N CYS A 905 37.86 3.71 -14.40
CA CYS A 905 38.01 2.68 -13.36
C CYS A 905 38.33 3.39 -12.03
N VAL A 906 37.40 3.38 -11.09
CA VAL A 906 37.46 4.14 -9.83
C VAL A 906 37.42 3.17 -8.66
N ALA A 907 38.28 3.34 -7.65
CA ALA A 907 38.19 2.53 -6.43
C ALA A 907 36.85 2.81 -5.71
N GLY A 908 36.22 1.80 -5.09
CA GLY A 908 34.95 2.01 -4.37
C GLY A 908 35.03 3.16 -3.36
N SER A 909 36.12 3.20 -2.58
CA SER A 909 36.40 4.25 -1.59
C SER A 909 36.50 5.67 -2.17
N ASP A 910 36.79 5.82 -3.46
CA ASP A 910 37.00 7.11 -4.12
C ASP A 910 35.78 7.55 -4.94
N THR A 911 34.74 6.71 -4.99
CA THR A 911 33.58 6.90 -5.86
C THR A 911 32.81 8.18 -5.53
N GLU A 912 32.67 8.54 -4.25
CA GLU A 912 31.98 9.77 -3.84
C GLU A 912 32.64 11.02 -4.42
N ASN A 913 33.96 11.14 -4.25
CA ASN A 913 34.72 12.30 -4.74
C ASN A 913 34.70 12.36 -6.27
N PHE A 914 34.81 11.21 -6.93
CA PHE A 914 34.71 11.12 -8.38
C PHE A 914 33.34 11.61 -8.89
N LEU A 915 32.24 11.13 -8.29
CA LEU A 915 30.90 11.55 -8.70
C LEU A 915 30.68 13.05 -8.45
N LYS A 916 31.13 13.58 -7.31
CA LYS A 916 31.06 15.03 -7.03
C LYS A 916 31.76 15.86 -8.10
N GLU A 917 32.97 15.46 -8.49
CA GLU A 917 33.74 16.15 -9.51
C GLU A 917 33.05 16.09 -10.89
N LYS A 918 32.67 14.89 -11.34
CA LYS A 918 32.16 14.69 -12.71
C LYS A 918 30.74 15.20 -12.90
N LEU A 919 29.84 14.98 -11.96
CA LEU A 919 28.45 15.44 -12.07
C LEU A 919 28.35 16.97 -12.01
N SER A 920 29.15 17.60 -11.14
CA SER A 920 29.26 19.06 -11.10
C SER A 920 29.83 19.61 -12.41
N TYR A 921 30.88 18.97 -12.96
CA TYR A 921 31.43 19.34 -14.26
C TYR A 921 30.40 19.22 -15.41
N MET A 922 29.56 18.19 -15.38
CA MET A 922 28.48 18.00 -16.38
C MET A 922 27.31 18.98 -16.22
N GLY A 923 27.28 19.81 -15.17
CA GLY A 923 26.30 20.88 -14.99
C GLY A 923 25.09 20.53 -14.12
N LEU A 924 25.15 19.46 -13.32
CA LEU A 924 24.16 19.21 -12.27
C LEU A 924 24.29 20.27 -11.17
N THR A 925 23.15 20.70 -10.61
CA THR A 925 23.15 21.53 -9.39
C THR A 925 23.58 20.71 -8.18
N GLU A 926 23.90 21.39 -7.07
CA GLU A 926 24.26 20.71 -5.82
C GLU A 926 23.15 19.76 -5.34
N ASP A 927 21.88 20.18 -5.41
CA ASP A 927 20.73 19.35 -5.03
C ASP A 927 20.56 18.12 -5.94
N GLU A 928 20.61 18.32 -7.27
CA GLU A 928 20.50 17.22 -8.25
C GLU A 928 21.64 16.21 -8.10
N MET A 929 22.86 16.70 -7.93
CA MET A 929 24.06 15.89 -7.69
C MET A 929 23.96 15.10 -6.39
N ASN A 930 23.52 15.74 -5.30
CA ASN A 930 23.36 15.09 -4.01
C ASN A 930 22.30 13.98 -4.08
N GLU A 931 21.16 14.22 -4.74
CA GLU A 931 20.14 13.18 -4.92
C GLU A 931 20.63 12.00 -5.78
N PHE A 932 21.43 12.28 -6.82
CA PHE A 932 22.09 11.26 -7.63
C PHE A 932 23.03 10.39 -6.77
N ILE A 933 23.92 11.04 -6.00
CA ILE A 933 24.93 10.38 -5.17
C ILE A 933 24.26 9.56 -4.07
N VAL A 934 23.25 10.10 -3.37
CA VAL A 934 22.53 9.38 -2.32
C VAL A 934 21.90 8.08 -2.82
N TYR A 935 21.50 8.02 -4.10
CA TYR A 935 20.95 6.81 -4.68
C TYR A 935 22.01 5.80 -5.16
N TRP A 936 23.04 6.26 -5.85
CA TRP A 936 24.02 5.39 -6.51
C TRP A 936 25.22 5.01 -5.64
N LEU A 937 25.70 5.92 -4.78
CA LEU A 937 26.90 5.70 -3.97
C LEU A 937 26.82 4.43 -3.10
N PRO A 938 25.70 4.12 -2.39
CA PRO A 938 25.63 2.93 -1.54
C PRO A 938 25.81 1.61 -2.31
N GLN A 939 25.60 1.61 -3.63
CA GLN A 939 25.75 0.44 -4.50
C GLN A 939 27.20 0.27 -4.99
N MET A 940 28.02 1.32 -4.87
CA MET A 940 29.33 1.42 -5.50
C MET A 940 30.48 1.56 -4.50
N GLU A 941 30.25 2.18 -3.35
CA GLU A 941 31.31 2.57 -2.41
C GLU A 941 32.05 1.38 -1.76
N HIS A 942 31.40 0.22 -1.72
CA HIS A 942 31.95 -1.01 -1.13
C HIS A 942 32.56 -1.97 -2.16
N ASN A 943 32.45 -1.65 -3.45
CA ASN A 943 33.11 -2.44 -4.49
C ASN A 943 34.62 -2.20 -4.44
N LYS A 944 35.44 -3.17 -4.85
CA LYS A 944 36.90 -2.93 -4.93
C LYS A 944 37.20 -1.85 -5.96
N TYR A 945 36.63 -2.00 -7.15
CA TYR A 945 36.66 -1.01 -8.21
C TYR A 945 35.30 -0.96 -8.91
N ASN A 946 34.98 0.19 -9.48
CA ASN A 946 33.82 0.43 -10.34
C ASN A 946 34.34 0.88 -11.70
N LEU A 947 33.95 0.18 -12.77
CA LEU A 947 34.11 0.70 -14.12
C LEU A 947 32.88 1.51 -14.48
N ILE A 948 33.03 2.83 -14.63
CA ILE A 948 31.94 3.78 -14.81
C ILE A 948 32.00 4.39 -16.21
N SER A 949 30.88 4.48 -16.90
CA SER A 949 30.71 5.19 -18.17
C SER A 949 29.39 5.97 -18.18
N PHE A 950 29.40 7.20 -18.70
CA PHE A 950 28.20 8.04 -18.85
C PHE A 950 27.66 7.93 -20.27
N GLN A 951 26.42 7.48 -20.41
CA GLN A 951 25.82 7.15 -21.68
C GLN A 951 25.15 8.39 -22.30
N SER A 952 25.55 8.72 -23.53
CA SER A 952 24.93 9.76 -24.36
C SER A 952 23.99 9.12 -25.38
N ASP A 953 24.38 9.05 -26.66
CA ASP A 953 23.57 8.64 -27.80
C ASP A 953 22.88 7.30 -27.55
N LYS A 954 23.61 6.33 -26.97
CA LYS A 954 23.05 5.01 -26.61
C LYS A 954 21.84 5.08 -25.69
N TYR A 955 21.90 5.95 -24.68
CA TYR A 955 20.78 6.14 -23.76
C TYR A 955 19.68 7.00 -24.38
N THR A 956 20.04 8.08 -25.07
CA THR A 956 19.03 9.01 -25.60
C THR A 956 18.28 8.45 -26.81
N ASP A 957 18.90 7.54 -27.58
CA ASP A 957 18.24 6.80 -28.66
C ASP A 957 17.33 5.68 -28.13
N SER A 958 17.69 5.08 -26.98
CA SER A 958 16.92 4.02 -26.34
C SER A 958 15.74 4.55 -25.51
N ALA A 959 15.86 5.75 -24.96
CA ALA A 959 14.82 6.44 -24.21
C ALA A 959 14.67 7.87 -24.72
N LYS A 960 13.72 8.10 -25.65
CA LYS A 960 13.45 9.43 -26.21
C LYS A 960 12.48 10.20 -25.32
N LEU A 961 12.75 11.48 -25.13
CA LEU A 961 11.85 12.39 -24.41
C LEU A 961 11.18 13.33 -25.42
N ASN A 962 9.86 13.29 -25.48
CA ASN A 962 9.06 14.26 -26.23
C ASN A 962 8.42 15.23 -25.22
N ILE A 963 8.81 16.51 -25.26
CA ILE A 963 8.38 17.51 -24.28
C ILE A 963 7.72 18.69 -25.01
N THR A 964 6.54 19.11 -24.55
CA THR A 964 5.81 20.27 -25.07
C THR A 964 5.46 21.24 -23.94
N PRO A 965 5.85 22.53 -23.99
CA PRO A 965 6.66 23.16 -25.04
C PRO A 965 8.09 22.59 -25.10
N GLU A 966 8.74 22.72 -26.24
CA GLU A 966 10.12 22.26 -26.43
C GLU A 966 11.07 23.03 -25.49
N PRO A 967 11.94 22.35 -24.73
CA PRO A 967 12.86 23.01 -23.82
C PRO A 967 14.00 23.71 -24.57
N ASP A 968 14.40 24.87 -24.06
CA ASP A 968 15.50 25.67 -24.60
C ASP A 968 16.88 25.04 -24.29
N SER A 969 16.96 24.24 -23.22
CA SER A 969 18.17 23.48 -22.87
C SER A 969 17.81 22.17 -22.17
N MET A 970 18.53 21.10 -22.49
CA MET A 970 18.28 19.77 -21.92
C MET A 970 19.60 19.08 -21.53
N LEU A 971 19.70 18.66 -20.27
CA LEU A 971 20.79 17.84 -19.75
C LEU A 971 20.27 16.45 -19.42
N ARG A 972 20.90 15.41 -19.99
CA ARG A 972 20.57 14.02 -19.68
C ARG A 972 21.82 13.28 -19.25
N VAL A 973 21.84 12.83 -18.01
CA VAL A 973 22.98 12.13 -17.40
C VAL A 973 22.58 10.71 -17.02
N PHE A 974 23.05 9.73 -17.80
CA PHE A 974 22.77 8.33 -17.52
C PHE A 974 24.05 7.57 -17.22
N MET A 975 24.24 7.16 -15.97
CA MET A 975 25.45 6.46 -15.54
C MET A 975 25.27 4.95 -15.65
N THR A 976 26.23 4.29 -16.27
CA THR A 976 26.36 2.84 -16.23
C THR A 976 27.61 2.44 -15.48
N TYR A 977 27.53 1.39 -14.66
CA TYR A 977 28.73 0.88 -13.97
C TYR A 977 28.76 -0.64 -13.88
N VAL A 978 29.99 -1.19 -13.84
CA VAL A 978 30.27 -2.61 -13.60
C VAL A 978 31.15 -2.72 -12.35
N PRO A 979 30.77 -3.51 -11.33
CA PRO A 979 31.65 -3.80 -10.20
C PRO A 979 32.80 -4.72 -10.64
N LEU A 980 34.02 -4.39 -10.24
CA LEU A 980 35.23 -5.12 -10.61
C LEU A 980 36.02 -5.58 -9.38
N GLU A 981 36.57 -6.78 -9.48
CA GLU A 981 37.48 -7.35 -8.46
C GLU A 981 38.92 -6.82 -8.56
N GLU A 982 39.32 -6.38 -9.75
CA GLU A 982 40.64 -5.84 -10.06
C GLU A 982 40.51 -4.58 -10.93
N ALA A 983 41.43 -3.64 -10.78
CA ALA A 983 41.46 -2.43 -11.59
C ALA A 983 41.74 -2.75 -13.07
N VAL A 984 41.07 -2.05 -13.97
CA VAL A 984 41.28 -2.16 -15.42
C VAL A 984 41.80 -0.84 -15.99
N ASP A 985 42.70 -0.93 -16.96
CA ASP A 985 43.17 0.23 -17.72
C ASP A 985 42.12 0.54 -18.80
N ILE A 986 41.55 1.74 -18.76
CA ILE A 986 40.54 2.22 -19.71
C ILE A 986 40.84 3.66 -20.10
N GLU A 987 40.63 3.97 -21.38
CA GLU A 987 40.73 5.34 -21.88
C GLU A 987 39.65 6.23 -21.21
N PRO A 988 40.04 7.34 -20.56
CA PRO A 988 39.08 8.24 -19.93
C PRO A 988 38.04 8.78 -20.91
N GLN A 989 36.78 8.80 -20.48
CA GLN A 989 35.70 9.40 -21.27
C GLN A 989 35.82 10.93 -21.27
N GLU A 990 35.68 11.55 -22.44
CA GLU A 990 35.55 13.00 -22.56
C GLU A 990 34.12 13.41 -22.20
N LEU A 991 33.96 14.25 -21.19
CA LEU A 991 32.67 14.80 -20.77
C LEU A 991 32.56 16.26 -21.23
N SER A 992 31.34 16.73 -21.45
CA SER A 992 31.05 18.13 -21.78
C SER A 992 30.39 18.84 -20.60
N THR A 993 30.65 20.14 -20.49
CA THR A 993 29.94 21.03 -19.56
C THR A 993 28.62 21.47 -20.18
N PHE A 994 27.57 21.58 -19.35
CA PHE A 994 26.24 22.05 -19.78
C PHE A 994 25.94 23.46 -19.26
N GLU A 995 25.41 24.31 -20.13
CA GLU A 995 24.90 25.64 -19.76
C GLU A 995 23.36 25.63 -19.76
N ARG A 996 22.77 26.15 -18.68
CA ARG A 996 21.31 26.28 -18.54
C ARG A 996 20.84 27.58 -19.18
N SER A 997 19.87 27.48 -20.08
CA SER A 997 19.24 28.64 -20.73
C SER A 997 17.74 28.40 -20.95
N GLY A 998 16.92 29.41 -20.71
CA GLY A 998 15.47 29.37 -20.93
C GLY A 998 14.77 28.28 -20.11
N PHE A 999 13.79 27.61 -20.71
CA PHE A 999 13.19 26.40 -20.15
C PHE A 999 14.20 25.25 -20.16
N THR A 1000 14.74 24.92 -18.98
CA THR A 1000 15.71 23.84 -18.80
C THR A 1000 15.04 22.56 -18.34
N VAL A 1001 15.40 21.43 -18.96
CA VAL A 1001 15.05 20.08 -18.51
C VAL A 1001 16.31 19.36 -18.08
N VAL A 1002 16.27 18.71 -16.91
CA VAL A 1002 17.35 17.85 -16.43
C VAL A 1002 16.81 16.46 -16.17
N GLU A 1003 17.42 15.45 -16.79
CA GLU A 1003 17.18 14.06 -16.45
C GLU A 1003 18.46 13.42 -15.95
N TRP A 1004 18.38 12.69 -14.84
CA TRP A 1004 19.47 11.80 -14.45
C TRP A 1004 18.95 10.42 -14.04
N GLY A 1005 19.77 9.39 -14.29
CA GLY A 1005 19.46 8.00 -13.98
C GLY A 1005 20.69 7.10 -14.17
N GLY A 1006 20.48 5.78 -14.14
CA GLY A 1006 21.57 4.86 -14.44
C GLY A 1006 21.21 3.37 -14.44
N SER A 1007 22.23 2.54 -14.63
CA SER A 1007 22.13 1.07 -14.57
C SER A 1007 23.42 0.46 -14.02
N GLU A 1008 23.28 -0.56 -13.20
CA GLU A 1008 24.34 -1.55 -12.98
C GLU A 1008 24.32 -2.53 -14.16
N ILE A 1009 25.50 -2.95 -14.63
CA ILE A 1009 25.68 -3.80 -15.81
C ILE A 1009 26.31 -5.14 -15.44
#